data_AF-A0A7Y2FMB4-F1
#
_entry.id   AF-A0A7Y2FMB4-F1
#
_cell.length_a   1.000
_cell.length_b   1.000
_cell.length_c   1.000
_cell.angle_alpha   90.00
_cell.angle_beta   90.00
_cell.angle_gamma   90.00
#
_symmetry.space_group_name_H-M   'P 1'
#
loop_
_entity.id
_entity.type
_entity.pdbx_description
1 polymer ?
#
loop_
_entity_poly.entity_id
_entity_poly.type
_entity_poly.pdbx_seq_one_letter_code
_entity_poly.pdbx_strand_id
1 'polypeptide(L)'
;VHPVDFSYFERINELIQEEPNAAQDPEVLGILASIGIEKDQRFAPNARMKATLSEAAAVGNATARALLFAPRAADAAVYDNRRWQRILVGGSHEFIRNEGRLTDARARFHSYATGVTPTMATPKAGSGSEAAATFRDRRGKPLDGSRTYTLTLPPNVPAAYFWSITLYDNQTRSMLQNDQRFPSIILGQRDLRADEDGSITLWFGPREPRDRKMRANWIQTIPGKGWNAVFRLYGPQQEWFDQTWRLTDIELVPGVPRAKPSKRPPKMRSEIPASILTPALVQTRIGSLEFMDGFPTDDTVERVYDHLDFIRGVGTFLTTLSGASLVAMRRGFRDAGVDANDVVAVFEGLMDSHSLFLTANTESIYFGTWLDLSTGAFIVESPPNTLGIVDDFFFRYVADLGNAGPDHGEGGMYLFVPPNYQGQISERYFNYVSRTRGNLLMWRGFVGPEDPARSVEEIKKAVKIYPLEFEISDEEIDLAAQSPTQNDEAGQEVAEAVEEAVRFVSMTGKAINTIHANDFGFFEEIDELVQEEPPEALGPELLGLLSSIGIAKGKSFSADGRMRATLTDAAAVANATARALAFRHRDPAAYLYDKSGWYTAFVGKSYRYERAGVRMLDARTMFFYLATMSTPAMVATKVGVGSQYGLAATDSQGRYLDGGKRYQLTLPKDIPAKDFWSIVVYDPQTRSLLQTPRTSRPSLNSQTGDVVANPDGSTTIHFGPTAPVGHETNWVQTVPGKGWFTILRLYGPLQTWFAKTWRPGEIVGERTVSPAGD
;
A
#
# COMPACT_ATOMS: atom_id res chain seq x y z
N VAL A 1 23.44 3.80 -17.92
CA VAL A 1 23.90 3.66 -16.51
C VAL A 1 23.30 4.81 -15.73
N HIS A 2 22.63 4.52 -14.61
CA HIS A 2 21.86 5.49 -13.84
C HIS A 2 22.78 6.31 -12.91
N PRO A 3 22.50 7.62 -12.68
CA PRO A 3 23.19 8.37 -11.65
C PRO A 3 22.94 7.77 -10.25
N VAL A 4 23.89 7.95 -9.35
CA VAL A 4 23.85 7.44 -7.97
C VAL A 4 23.79 8.55 -6.93
N ASP A 5 23.49 9.78 -7.38
CA ASP A 5 23.36 10.99 -6.58
C ASP A 5 21.97 11.64 -6.80
N PHE A 6 21.80 12.88 -6.32
CA PHE A 6 20.55 13.63 -6.47
C PHE A 6 20.04 13.73 -7.92
N SER A 7 20.93 13.75 -8.92
CA SER A 7 20.53 13.88 -10.33
C SER A 7 19.72 12.68 -10.83
N TYR A 8 19.72 11.56 -10.10
CA TYR A 8 18.76 10.48 -10.33
C TYR A 8 17.31 10.99 -10.28
N PHE A 9 16.96 11.76 -9.25
CA PHE A 9 15.61 12.28 -9.06
C PHE A 9 15.25 13.38 -10.08
N GLU A 10 16.25 14.15 -10.54
CA GLU A 10 16.05 15.10 -11.64
C GLU A 10 15.64 14.37 -12.93
N ARG A 11 16.29 13.24 -13.25
CA ARG A 11 15.94 12.41 -14.42
C ARG A 11 14.59 11.71 -14.28
N ILE A 12 14.25 11.23 -13.09
CA ILE A 12 12.92 10.68 -12.85
C ILE A 12 11.86 11.77 -13.02
N ASN A 13 12.13 12.99 -12.54
CA ASN A 13 11.23 14.11 -12.78
C ASN A 13 11.08 14.41 -14.27
N GLU A 14 12.17 14.47 -15.06
CA GLU A 14 12.11 14.64 -16.52
C GLU A 14 11.17 13.61 -17.16
N LEU A 15 11.32 12.33 -16.82
CA LEU A 15 10.44 11.25 -17.30
C LEU A 15 8.97 11.49 -16.95
N ILE A 16 8.67 11.88 -15.71
CA ILE A 16 7.29 12.17 -15.27
C ILE A 16 6.69 13.38 -15.98
N GLN A 17 7.51 14.38 -16.34
CA GLN A 17 7.04 15.51 -17.14
C GLN A 17 6.73 15.07 -18.58
N GLU A 18 7.51 14.18 -19.17
CA GLU A 18 7.36 13.72 -20.57
C GLU A 18 6.20 12.74 -20.77
N GLU A 19 5.98 11.80 -19.84
CA GLU A 19 5.03 10.69 -20.02
C GLU A 19 3.65 10.98 -19.38
N PRO A 20 2.55 10.41 -19.90
CA PRO A 20 1.23 10.55 -19.27
C PRO A 20 1.16 9.73 -17.98
N ASN A 21 0.46 10.25 -16.96
CA ASN A 21 0.27 9.53 -15.68
C ASN A 21 -0.35 8.13 -15.88
N ALA A 22 -1.21 7.94 -16.90
CA ALA A 22 -1.81 6.65 -17.21
C ALA A 22 -0.80 5.55 -17.60
N ALA A 23 0.46 5.89 -17.91
CA ALA A 23 1.52 4.94 -18.21
C ALA A 23 2.09 4.25 -16.96
N GLN A 24 1.70 4.67 -15.75
CA GLN A 24 2.22 4.12 -14.50
C GLN A 24 1.12 3.92 -13.45
N ASP A 25 1.37 2.99 -12.53
CA ASP A 25 0.51 2.69 -11.39
C ASP A 25 0.34 3.92 -10.46
N PRO A 26 -0.89 4.26 -10.04
CA PRO A 26 -1.16 5.40 -9.17
C PRO A 26 -0.40 5.39 -7.85
N GLU A 27 -0.12 4.22 -7.27
CA GLU A 27 0.65 4.08 -6.01
C GLU A 27 2.12 4.45 -6.24
N VAL A 28 2.71 4.02 -7.37
CA VAL A 28 4.09 4.38 -7.75
C VAL A 28 4.21 5.89 -7.98
N LEU A 29 3.24 6.49 -8.69
CA LEU A 29 3.19 7.94 -8.85
C LEU A 29 3.00 8.65 -7.51
N GLY A 30 2.22 8.08 -6.58
CA GLY A 30 2.02 8.60 -5.23
C GLY A 30 3.32 8.67 -4.42
N ILE A 31 4.19 7.65 -4.54
CA ILE A 31 5.53 7.66 -3.93
C ILE A 31 6.35 8.84 -4.46
N LEU A 32 6.34 9.07 -5.78
CA LEU A 32 7.07 10.18 -6.40
C LEU A 32 6.51 11.55 -5.97
N ALA A 33 5.18 11.69 -5.93
CA ALA A 33 4.52 12.92 -5.50
C ALA A 33 4.85 13.25 -4.03
N SER A 34 5.00 12.24 -3.15
CA SER A 34 5.35 12.45 -1.74
C SER A 34 6.73 13.11 -1.52
N ILE A 35 7.62 13.05 -2.51
CA ILE A 35 8.93 13.71 -2.51
C ILE A 35 8.99 14.94 -3.43
N GLY A 36 7.84 15.37 -3.97
CA GLY A 36 7.69 16.56 -4.80
C GLY A 36 7.88 16.34 -6.31
N ILE A 37 7.90 15.10 -6.78
CA ILE A 37 7.93 14.77 -8.21
C ILE A 37 6.50 14.47 -8.67
N GLU A 38 5.86 15.44 -9.32
CA GLU A 38 4.49 15.32 -9.82
C GLU A 38 4.41 15.97 -11.21
N LYS A 39 3.59 15.42 -12.10
CA LYS A 39 3.41 15.93 -13.45
C LYS A 39 2.91 17.38 -13.41
N ASP A 40 3.41 18.19 -14.34
CA ASP A 40 3.10 19.63 -14.50
C ASP A 40 3.48 20.49 -13.28
N GLN A 41 4.28 19.96 -12.36
CA GLN A 41 4.82 20.69 -11.22
C GLN A 41 6.35 20.80 -11.29
N ARG A 42 6.85 21.96 -10.86
CA ARG A 42 8.28 22.19 -10.76
C ARG A 42 8.87 21.40 -9.58
N PHE A 43 9.75 20.45 -9.86
CA PHE A 43 10.55 19.80 -8.83
C PHE A 43 11.63 20.78 -8.28
N ALA A 44 11.39 21.32 -7.09
CA ALA A 44 12.27 22.31 -6.45
C ALA A 44 12.49 21.99 -4.96
N PRO A 45 13.17 20.87 -4.62
CA PRO A 45 13.41 20.51 -3.23
C PRO A 45 14.35 21.51 -2.54
N ASN A 46 14.04 21.83 -1.29
CA ASN A 46 14.93 22.64 -0.45
C ASN A 46 16.22 21.87 -0.08
N ALA A 47 17.20 22.55 0.53
CA ALA A 47 18.49 21.98 0.90
C ALA A 47 18.38 20.69 1.75
N ARG A 48 17.43 20.65 2.70
CA ARG A 48 17.19 19.48 3.54
C ARG A 48 16.68 18.29 2.72
N MET A 49 15.71 18.52 1.84
CA MET A 49 15.16 17.47 0.99
C MET A 49 16.21 16.99 -0.02
N LYS A 50 16.99 17.90 -0.62
CA LYS A 50 18.09 17.55 -1.53
C LYS A 50 19.15 16.65 -0.85
N ALA A 51 19.52 16.96 0.39
CA ALA A 51 20.42 16.11 1.18
C ALA A 51 19.82 14.73 1.45
N THR A 52 18.53 14.68 1.83
CA THR A 52 17.81 13.42 2.09
C THR A 52 17.74 12.55 0.83
N LEU A 53 17.42 13.15 -0.33
CA LEU A 53 17.34 12.44 -1.60
C LEU A 53 18.72 12.00 -2.09
N SER A 54 19.78 12.78 -1.86
CA SER A 54 21.16 12.36 -2.19
C SER A 54 21.56 11.11 -1.41
N GLU A 55 21.25 11.07 -0.11
CA GLU A 55 21.48 9.90 0.73
C GLU A 55 20.62 8.71 0.29
N ALA A 56 19.35 8.95 -0.05
CA ALA A 56 18.44 7.92 -0.55
C ALA A 56 18.91 7.31 -1.89
N ALA A 57 19.45 8.12 -2.81
CA ALA A 57 20.05 7.63 -4.04
C ALA A 57 21.26 6.72 -3.77
N ALA A 58 22.11 7.09 -2.80
CA ALA A 58 23.25 6.28 -2.40
C ALA A 58 22.83 4.94 -1.80
N VAL A 59 21.88 4.93 -0.86
CA VAL A 59 21.32 3.70 -0.27
C VAL A 59 20.63 2.86 -1.34
N GLY A 60 19.81 3.47 -2.21
CA GLY A 60 19.12 2.77 -3.30
C GLY A 60 20.09 2.10 -4.29
N ASN A 61 21.19 2.78 -4.65
CA ASN A 61 22.26 2.19 -5.47
C ASN A 61 22.97 1.04 -4.74
N ALA A 62 23.24 1.17 -3.44
CA ALA A 62 23.81 0.11 -2.62
C ALA A 62 22.91 -1.14 -2.61
N THR A 63 21.62 -0.95 -2.40
CA THR A 63 20.59 -2.00 -2.43
C THR A 63 20.50 -2.66 -3.80
N ALA A 64 20.45 -1.89 -4.89
CA ALA A 64 20.39 -2.43 -6.25
C ALA A 64 21.65 -3.27 -6.59
N ARG A 65 22.82 -2.87 -6.05
CA ARG A 65 24.07 -3.65 -6.16
C ARG A 65 24.02 -4.91 -5.31
N ALA A 66 23.54 -4.84 -4.07
CA ALA A 66 23.36 -6.02 -3.23
C ALA A 66 22.44 -7.06 -3.92
N LEU A 67 21.30 -6.62 -4.46
CA LEU A 67 20.39 -7.47 -5.23
C LEU A 67 21.06 -8.13 -6.45
N LEU A 68 21.98 -7.41 -7.11
CA LEU A 68 22.73 -7.95 -8.24
C LEU A 68 23.81 -8.97 -7.82
N PHE A 69 24.61 -8.65 -6.81
CA PHE A 69 25.80 -9.41 -6.44
C PHE A 69 25.55 -10.51 -5.39
N ALA A 70 24.44 -10.41 -4.65
CA ALA A 70 24.01 -11.33 -3.59
C ALA A 70 22.47 -11.50 -3.63
N PRO A 71 21.90 -11.99 -4.75
CA PRO A 71 20.45 -12.05 -4.92
C PRO A 71 19.77 -12.93 -3.87
N ARG A 72 18.59 -12.49 -3.39
CA ARG A 72 17.75 -13.25 -2.45
C ARG A 72 16.88 -14.32 -3.13
N ALA A 73 16.65 -14.17 -4.43
CA ALA A 73 15.80 -15.07 -5.20
C ALA A 73 16.48 -16.44 -5.39
N ALA A 74 15.84 -17.51 -4.94
CA ALA A 74 16.37 -18.87 -5.05
C ALA A 74 16.61 -19.29 -6.51
N ASP A 75 15.78 -18.81 -7.44
CA ASP A 75 15.89 -19.06 -8.88
C ASP A 75 16.94 -18.20 -9.59
N ALA A 76 17.72 -17.39 -8.85
CA ALA A 76 18.82 -16.63 -9.43
C ALA A 76 19.98 -17.53 -9.87
N ALA A 77 20.24 -18.66 -9.21
CA ALA A 77 21.35 -19.55 -9.56
C ALA A 77 21.03 -20.40 -10.81
N VAL A 78 21.94 -20.45 -11.78
CA VAL A 78 21.80 -21.33 -12.96
C VAL A 78 21.96 -22.79 -12.56
N TYR A 79 22.96 -23.08 -11.72
CA TYR A 79 23.27 -24.43 -11.25
C TYR A 79 23.37 -24.47 -9.72
N ASP A 80 22.91 -25.57 -9.13
CA ASP A 80 23.17 -25.89 -7.73
C ASP A 80 24.69 -26.12 -7.57
N ASN A 81 25.36 -25.28 -6.79
CA ASN A 81 26.81 -25.31 -6.51
C ASN A 81 27.77 -24.70 -7.55
N ARG A 82 27.28 -23.85 -8.46
CA ARG A 82 28.13 -22.98 -9.29
C ARG A 82 27.87 -21.50 -8.96
N ARG A 83 28.73 -20.61 -9.45
CA ARG A 83 28.63 -19.16 -9.21
C ARG A 83 27.98 -18.38 -10.36
N TRP A 84 27.38 -19.10 -11.29
CA TRP A 84 26.63 -18.54 -12.41
C TRP A 84 25.19 -18.23 -12.02
N GLN A 85 24.75 -17.03 -12.38
CA GLN A 85 23.42 -16.51 -12.11
C GLN A 85 22.68 -16.20 -13.41
N ARG A 86 21.36 -16.40 -13.41
CA ARG A 86 20.47 -15.96 -14.48
C ARG A 86 20.43 -14.44 -14.53
N ILE A 87 20.40 -13.86 -15.72
CA ILE A 87 20.21 -12.41 -15.87
C ILE A 87 18.74 -12.05 -15.60
N LEU A 88 17.80 -12.72 -16.28
CA LEU A 88 16.37 -12.60 -16.02
C LEU A 88 15.96 -13.61 -14.93
N VAL A 89 15.42 -13.10 -13.83
CA VAL A 89 14.98 -13.90 -12.66
C VAL A 89 13.47 -13.78 -12.55
N GLY A 90 12.80 -14.85 -12.09
CA GLY A 90 11.36 -14.90 -11.93
C GLY A 90 10.59 -15.48 -13.11
N GLY A 91 11.24 -15.71 -14.25
CA GLY A 91 10.62 -16.37 -15.42
C GLY A 91 9.55 -15.54 -16.15
N SER A 92 9.49 -14.23 -15.90
CA SER A 92 8.54 -13.33 -16.53
C SER A 92 9.22 -12.05 -17.01
N HIS A 93 8.89 -11.62 -18.22
CA HIS A 93 9.37 -10.37 -18.80
C HIS A 93 8.74 -9.13 -18.14
N GLU A 94 7.59 -9.30 -17.50
CA GLU A 94 6.90 -8.29 -16.69
C GLU A 94 7.28 -8.37 -15.21
N PHE A 95 8.13 -9.34 -14.84
CA PHE A 95 8.49 -9.66 -13.47
C PHE A 95 7.28 -10.01 -12.61
N ILE A 96 6.24 -10.60 -13.18
CA ILE A 96 5.05 -11.07 -12.45
C ILE A 96 5.17 -12.56 -12.19
N ARG A 97 4.90 -12.97 -10.95
CA ARG A 97 4.79 -14.38 -10.54
C ARG A 97 3.71 -14.49 -9.45
N ASN A 98 2.74 -15.38 -9.66
CA ASN A 98 1.56 -15.52 -8.78
C ASN A 98 0.85 -14.17 -8.59
N GLU A 99 0.57 -13.47 -9.70
CA GLU A 99 0.00 -12.11 -9.76
C GLU A 99 0.85 -10.98 -9.13
N GLY A 100 1.83 -11.29 -8.27
CA GLY A 100 2.70 -10.32 -7.63
C GLY A 100 3.92 -9.93 -8.45
N ARG A 101 4.27 -8.64 -8.40
CA ARG A 101 5.48 -8.12 -9.05
C ARG A 101 6.72 -8.41 -8.21
N LEU A 102 7.69 -9.10 -8.79
CA LEU A 102 8.99 -9.42 -8.21
C LEU A 102 9.90 -8.17 -8.22
N THR A 103 9.64 -7.24 -7.29
CA THR A 103 10.30 -5.94 -7.21
C THR A 103 11.82 -6.02 -7.14
N ASP A 104 12.36 -6.99 -6.38
CA ASP A 104 13.80 -7.29 -6.32
C ASP A 104 14.37 -7.70 -7.68
N ALA A 105 13.68 -8.60 -8.38
CA ALA A 105 14.11 -9.11 -9.67
C ALA A 105 14.08 -8.01 -10.73
N ARG A 106 13.03 -7.17 -10.72
CA ARG A 106 12.90 -5.98 -11.59
C ARG A 106 14.02 -4.98 -11.35
N ALA A 107 14.28 -4.61 -10.09
CA ALA A 107 15.35 -3.69 -9.73
C ALA A 107 16.73 -4.24 -10.09
N ARG A 108 16.99 -5.52 -9.82
CA ARG A 108 18.21 -6.23 -10.23
C ARG A 108 18.40 -6.18 -11.74
N PHE A 109 17.37 -6.52 -12.50
CA PHE A 109 17.43 -6.57 -13.95
C PHE A 109 17.73 -5.18 -14.53
N HIS A 110 16.96 -4.15 -14.18
CA HIS A 110 17.16 -2.79 -14.72
C HIS A 110 18.39 -2.06 -14.16
N SER A 111 19.01 -2.60 -13.11
CA SER A 111 20.33 -2.19 -12.66
C SER A 111 21.43 -2.69 -13.60
N TYR A 112 21.25 -3.84 -14.27
CA TYR A 112 22.30 -4.52 -15.04
C TYR A 112 22.04 -4.62 -16.56
N ALA A 113 20.78 -4.63 -16.98
CA ALA A 113 20.32 -4.78 -18.36
C ALA A 113 19.23 -3.76 -18.70
N THR A 114 19.04 -3.47 -19.99
CA THR A 114 18.14 -2.38 -20.45
C THR A 114 16.94 -2.84 -21.28
N GLY A 115 17.01 -3.98 -21.96
CA GLY A 115 15.93 -4.49 -22.82
C GLY A 115 15.41 -5.84 -22.34
N VAL A 116 14.08 -6.00 -22.32
CA VAL A 116 13.39 -7.24 -21.96
C VAL A 116 12.28 -7.50 -22.98
N THR A 117 12.08 -8.76 -23.38
CA THR A 117 11.02 -9.16 -24.31
C THR A 117 10.34 -10.45 -23.83
N PRO A 118 9.11 -10.75 -24.27
CA PRO A 118 8.44 -12.01 -23.92
C PRO A 118 9.28 -13.24 -24.25
N THR A 119 10.00 -13.23 -25.38
CA THR A 119 10.84 -14.35 -25.83
C THR A 119 11.98 -14.68 -24.87
N MET A 120 12.48 -13.70 -24.10
CA MET A 120 13.51 -13.94 -23.07
C MET A 120 12.96 -14.75 -21.88
N ALA A 121 11.65 -14.75 -21.66
CA ALA A 121 10.99 -15.50 -20.60
C ALA A 121 10.51 -16.89 -21.07
N THR A 122 10.45 -17.14 -22.38
CA THR A 122 10.00 -18.40 -22.98
C THR A 122 11.12 -19.02 -23.83
N PRO A 123 12.17 -19.57 -23.19
CA PRO A 123 13.34 -20.02 -23.93
C PRO A 123 13.04 -21.25 -24.79
N LYS A 124 13.69 -21.32 -25.96
CA LYS A 124 13.46 -22.36 -26.97
C LYS A 124 14.76 -22.94 -27.48
N ALA A 125 14.91 -24.26 -27.37
CA ALA A 125 16.07 -24.97 -27.89
C ALA A 125 16.29 -24.68 -29.40
N GLY A 126 17.55 -24.44 -29.76
CA GLY A 126 18.02 -24.17 -31.12
C GLY A 126 17.76 -22.75 -31.64
N SER A 127 17.18 -21.84 -30.85
CA SER A 127 16.88 -20.47 -31.29
C SER A 127 17.01 -19.44 -30.15
N GLY A 128 17.14 -18.16 -30.51
CA GLY A 128 17.29 -17.09 -29.52
C GLY A 128 18.66 -17.08 -28.84
N SER A 129 18.71 -16.55 -27.61
CA SER A 129 19.95 -16.46 -26.84
C SER A 129 19.71 -16.66 -25.36
N GLU A 130 20.62 -17.39 -24.72
CA GLU A 130 20.66 -17.57 -23.27
C GLU A 130 21.92 -16.95 -22.69
N ALA A 131 21.81 -16.44 -21.45
CA ALA A 131 22.92 -15.74 -20.82
C ALA A 131 23.01 -16.05 -19.32
N ALA A 132 24.22 -16.34 -18.88
CA ALA A 132 24.58 -16.48 -17.47
C ALA A 132 25.65 -15.45 -17.11
N ALA A 133 25.52 -14.84 -15.94
CA ALA A 133 26.50 -13.90 -15.40
C ALA A 133 27.18 -14.49 -14.16
N THR A 134 28.46 -14.22 -13.98
CA THR A 134 29.16 -14.47 -12.71
C THR A 134 29.95 -13.25 -12.28
N PHE A 135 29.93 -12.99 -10.98
CA PHE A 135 30.62 -11.89 -10.34
C PHE A 135 31.68 -12.37 -9.34
N ARG A 136 31.78 -13.70 -9.15
CA ARG A 136 32.61 -14.33 -8.12
C ARG A 136 33.35 -15.54 -8.72
N ASP A 137 34.52 -15.81 -8.19
CA ASP A 137 35.25 -17.05 -8.48
C ASP A 137 34.60 -18.26 -7.80
N ARG A 138 35.09 -19.47 -8.06
CA ARG A 138 34.60 -20.74 -7.49
C ARG A 138 34.50 -20.73 -5.96
N ARG A 139 35.40 -19.99 -5.28
CA ARG A 139 35.42 -19.86 -3.81
C ARG A 139 34.45 -18.79 -3.29
N GLY A 140 33.67 -18.17 -4.18
CA GLY A 140 32.72 -17.11 -3.84
C GLY A 140 33.38 -15.76 -3.61
N LYS A 141 34.66 -15.55 -3.99
CA LYS A 141 35.32 -14.25 -3.82
C LYS A 141 35.09 -13.37 -5.05
N PRO A 142 34.89 -12.05 -4.89
CA PRO A 142 34.76 -11.13 -6.02
C PRO A 142 35.97 -11.22 -6.97
N LEU A 143 35.71 -11.11 -8.27
CA LEU A 143 36.74 -11.19 -9.30
C LEU A 143 37.60 -9.91 -9.32
N ASP A 144 38.90 -10.09 -9.08
CA ASP A 144 39.88 -9.01 -8.89
C ASP A 144 40.79 -8.88 -10.12
N GLY A 145 40.72 -7.76 -10.82
CA GLY A 145 41.44 -7.56 -12.08
C GLY A 145 42.96 -7.55 -11.95
N SER A 146 43.51 -7.48 -10.73
CA SER A 146 44.94 -7.68 -10.47
C SER A 146 45.37 -9.15 -10.43
N ARG A 147 44.45 -10.11 -10.40
CA ARG A 147 44.74 -11.54 -10.31
C ARG A 147 44.52 -12.24 -11.66
N THR A 148 45.04 -13.46 -11.78
CA THR A 148 44.87 -14.30 -12.97
C THR A 148 43.92 -15.44 -12.65
N TYR A 149 42.94 -15.65 -13.53
CA TYR A 149 41.90 -16.66 -13.39
C TYR A 149 41.79 -17.49 -14.67
N THR A 150 41.19 -18.67 -14.55
CA THR A 150 40.84 -19.56 -15.66
C THR A 150 39.36 -19.92 -15.63
N LEU A 151 38.79 -20.23 -16.80
CA LEU A 151 37.50 -20.87 -16.95
C LEU A 151 37.62 -21.95 -18.02
N THR A 152 37.27 -23.19 -17.70
CA THR A 152 37.35 -24.29 -18.67
C THR A 152 35.95 -24.58 -19.21
N LEU A 153 35.75 -24.33 -20.51
CA LEU A 153 34.52 -24.71 -21.19
C LEU A 153 34.60 -26.19 -21.54
N PRO A 154 33.70 -27.06 -21.04
CA PRO A 154 33.67 -28.44 -21.47
C PRO A 154 33.47 -28.56 -22.99
N PRO A 155 33.91 -29.67 -23.61
CA PRO A 155 33.67 -29.93 -25.03
C PRO A 155 32.19 -29.81 -25.40
N ASN A 156 31.90 -29.60 -26.68
CA ASN A 156 30.53 -29.57 -27.23
C ASN A 156 29.64 -28.52 -26.54
N VAL A 157 30.12 -27.26 -26.47
CA VAL A 157 29.32 -26.14 -25.97
C VAL A 157 27.98 -26.08 -26.73
N PRO A 158 26.82 -26.13 -26.04
CA PRO A 158 25.51 -26.31 -26.66
C PRO A 158 24.97 -25.03 -27.29
N ALA A 159 25.64 -24.52 -28.32
CA ALA A 159 25.27 -23.35 -29.10
C ALA A 159 25.18 -23.72 -30.57
N ALA A 160 23.97 -23.67 -31.14
CA ALA A 160 23.73 -23.93 -32.56
C ALA A 160 24.37 -22.88 -33.48
N TYR A 161 24.56 -21.64 -33.00
CA TYR A 161 25.15 -20.56 -33.78
C TYR A 161 26.58 -20.26 -33.33
N PHE A 162 26.73 -19.70 -32.14
CA PHE A 162 28.03 -19.41 -31.53
C PHE A 162 27.84 -19.14 -30.03
N TRP A 163 28.95 -19.14 -29.29
CA TRP A 163 28.97 -18.69 -27.90
C TRP A 163 29.94 -17.52 -27.74
N SER A 164 29.75 -16.76 -26.67
CA SER A 164 30.67 -15.69 -26.30
C SER A 164 30.82 -15.57 -24.78
N ILE A 165 31.95 -15.04 -24.35
CA ILE A 165 32.13 -14.54 -22.99
C ILE A 165 32.68 -13.12 -23.06
N THR A 166 32.14 -12.22 -22.24
CA THR A 166 32.52 -10.81 -22.23
C THR A 166 32.72 -10.33 -20.80
N LEU A 167 33.77 -9.54 -20.56
CA LEU A 167 34.03 -8.92 -19.27
C LEU A 167 33.40 -7.53 -19.19
N TYR A 168 32.83 -7.23 -18.04
CA TYR A 168 32.19 -5.95 -17.71
C TYR A 168 32.83 -5.36 -16.46
N ASP A 169 32.93 -4.03 -16.43
CA ASP A 169 33.39 -3.25 -15.28
C ASP A 169 32.26 -3.15 -14.22
N ASN A 170 32.57 -3.39 -12.95
CA ASN A 170 31.56 -3.45 -11.89
C ASN A 170 30.95 -2.08 -11.53
N GLN A 171 31.66 -0.98 -11.80
CA GLN A 171 31.15 0.37 -11.54
C GLN A 171 30.11 0.75 -12.58
N THR A 172 30.50 0.70 -13.85
CA THR A 172 29.70 1.13 -14.99
C THR A 172 28.73 0.07 -15.48
N ARG A 173 28.96 -1.21 -15.14
CA ARG A 173 28.21 -2.38 -15.67
C ARG A 173 28.25 -2.46 -17.19
N SER A 174 29.22 -1.78 -17.79
CA SER A 174 29.49 -1.74 -19.23
C SER A 174 30.73 -2.57 -19.53
N MET A 175 30.99 -2.85 -20.81
CA MET A 175 32.17 -3.62 -21.22
C MET A 175 33.45 -3.06 -20.60
N LEU A 176 34.29 -3.94 -20.04
CA LEU A 176 35.54 -3.57 -19.38
C LEU A 176 36.48 -2.91 -20.40
N GLN A 177 36.87 -1.66 -20.15
CA GLN A 177 37.81 -0.98 -21.02
C GLN A 177 39.23 -1.52 -20.78
N ASN A 178 39.81 -2.15 -21.80
CA ASN A 178 41.17 -2.68 -21.79
C ASN A 178 41.89 -2.38 -23.11
N ASP A 179 43.12 -2.84 -23.26
CA ASP A 179 43.94 -2.58 -24.45
C ASP A 179 43.54 -3.46 -25.65
N GLN A 180 42.70 -4.48 -25.43
CA GLN A 180 42.14 -5.30 -26.51
C GLN A 180 41.02 -4.54 -27.25
N ARG A 181 40.76 -4.94 -28.49
CA ARG A 181 39.64 -4.37 -29.28
C ARG A 181 38.30 -4.63 -28.60
N PHE A 182 38.14 -5.83 -28.05
CA PHE A 182 36.97 -6.24 -27.28
C PHE A 182 37.42 -6.99 -26.02
N PRO A 183 36.80 -6.75 -24.86
CA PRO A 183 37.03 -7.53 -23.65
C PRO A 183 36.25 -8.85 -23.70
N SER A 184 36.24 -9.50 -24.87
CA SER A 184 35.44 -10.68 -25.14
C SER A 184 36.19 -11.70 -25.98
N ILE A 185 35.71 -12.94 -25.86
CA ILE A 185 36.00 -14.04 -26.76
C ILE A 185 34.67 -14.47 -27.38
N ILE A 186 34.65 -14.55 -28.70
CA ILE A 186 33.49 -14.95 -29.50
C ILE A 186 33.95 -16.09 -30.41
N LEU A 187 33.24 -17.21 -30.39
CA LEU A 187 33.53 -18.33 -31.27
C LEU A 187 33.48 -17.87 -32.75
N GLY A 188 34.51 -18.21 -33.52
CA GLY A 188 34.62 -17.82 -34.94
C GLY A 188 35.25 -16.44 -35.21
N GLN A 189 35.49 -15.61 -34.18
CA GLN A 189 36.16 -14.30 -34.35
C GLN A 189 37.63 -14.28 -33.88
N ARG A 190 38.10 -15.36 -33.24
CA ARG A 190 39.50 -15.56 -32.83
C ARG A 190 39.94 -16.99 -33.17
N ASP A 191 41.24 -17.15 -33.37
CA ASP A 191 41.91 -18.45 -33.52
C ASP A 191 42.03 -19.17 -32.17
N LEU A 192 40.88 -19.57 -31.60
CA LEU A 192 40.79 -20.23 -30.31
C LEU A 192 41.50 -21.59 -30.33
N ARG A 193 42.16 -21.92 -29.23
CA ARG A 193 42.98 -23.12 -29.11
C ARG A 193 42.40 -24.07 -28.07
N ALA A 194 41.87 -25.20 -28.52
CA ALA A 194 41.33 -26.23 -27.64
C ALA A 194 42.43 -27.00 -26.88
N ASP A 195 42.04 -27.61 -25.77
CA ASP A 195 42.77 -28.62 -25.01
C ASP A 195 42.68 -29.99 -25.69
N GLU A 196 43.53 -30.93 -25.26
CA GLU A 196 43.64 -32.25 -25.92
C GLU A 196 42.33 -33.06 -25.85
N ASP A 197 41.53 -32.82 -24.81
CA ASP A 197 40.20 -33.42 -24.60
C ASP A 197 39.07 -32.68 -25.35
N GLY A 198 39.40 -31.65 -26.13
CA GLY A 198 38.44 -30.82 -26.86
C GLY A 198 37.79 -29.70 -26.01
N SER A 199 38.15 -29.57 -24.74
CA SER A 199 37.72 -28.44 -23.90
C SER A 199 38.43 -27.14 -24.31
N ILE A 200 37.96 -25.99 -23.83
CA ILE A 200 38.61 -24.71 -24.08
C ILE A 200 38.87 -24.00 -22.75
N THR A 201 40.13 -23.94 -22.34
CA THR A 201 40.55 -23.13 -21.19
C THR A 201 40.77 -21.67 -21.60
N LEU A 202 39.95 -20.80 -20.99
CA LEU A 202 40.03 -19.35 -21.12
C LEU A 202 40.83 -18.75 -19.97
N TRP A 203 41.58 -17.69 -20.26
CA TRP A 203 42.45 -17.01 -19.30
C TRP A 203 42.01 -15.56 -19.11
N PHE A 204 41.88 -15.14 -17.86
CA PHE A 204 41.58 -13.75 -17.51
C PHE A 204 42.72 -13.23 -16.65
N GLY A 205 43.43 -12.21 -17.11
CA GLY A 205 44.56 -11.71 -16.34
C GLY A 205 45.11 -10.38 -16.86
N PRO A 206 45.89 -9.67 -16.04
CA PRO A 206 46.31 -8.31 -16.38
C PRO A 206 47.49 -8.23 -17.35
N ARG A 207 48.16 -9.35 -17.59
CA ARG A 207 49.34 -9.43 -18.46
C ARG A 207 49.10 -10.46 -19.54
N GLU A 208 49.52 -10.11 -20.76
CA GLU A 208 49.44 -11.01 -21.90
C GLU A 208 50.31 -12.27 -21.65
N PRO A 209 49.75 -13.48 -21.85
CA PRO A 209 50.51 -14.71 -21.72
C PRO A 209 51.64 -14.82 -22.75
N ARG A 210 52.80 -15.35 -22.31
CA ARG A 210 53.91 -15.70 -23.20
C ARG A 210 53.61 -16.94 -24.04
N ASP A 211 52.88 -17.89 -23.47
CA ASP A 211 52.42 -19.07 -24.18
C ASP A 211 51.42 -18.70 -25.28
N ARG A 212 51.62 -19.24 -26.48
CA ARG A 212 50.83 -18.88 -27.68
C ARG A 212 49.39 -19.36 -27.56
N LYS A 213 49.16 -20.53 -26.96
CA LYS A 213 47.83 -21.11 -26.78
C LYS A 213 47.05 -20.31 -25.74
N MET A 214 47.65 -19.99 -24.60
CA MET A 214 47.03 -19.13 -23.57
C MET A 214 46.68 -17.76 -24.13
N ARG A 215 47.58 -17.15 -24.91
CA ARG A 215 47.36 -15.83 -25.52
C ARG A 215 46.15 -15.79 -26.44
N ALA A 216 45.93 -16.85 -27.22
CA ALA A 216 44.76 -16.96 -28.10
C ALA A 216 43.43 -16.94 -27.33
N ASN A 217 43.42 -17.56 -26.14
CA ASN A 217 42.25 -17.71 -25.28
C ASN A 217 42.22 -16.70 -24.12
N TRP A 218 42.97 -15.58 -24.20
CA TRP A 218 43.13 -14.63 -23.11
C TRP A 218 42.31 -13.35 -23.28
N ILE A 219 41.70 -12.90 -22.18
CA ILE A 219 41.08 -11.59 -22.03
C ILE A 219 41.81 -10.79 -20.94
N GLN A 220 42.17 -9.55 -21.27
CA GLN A 220 42.88 -8.67 -20.37
C GLN A 220 41.96 -8.16 -19.26
N THR A 221 42.38 -8.33 -18.01
CA THR A 221 41.80 -7.68 -16.82
C THR A 221 42.62 -6.46 -16.41
N ILE A 222 42.07 -5.57 -15.57
CA ILE A 222 42.75 -4.32 -15.19
C ILE A 222 43.10 -4.34 -13.69
N PRO A 223 44.38 -4.20 -13.32
CA PRO A 223 44.76 -4.10 -11.91
C PRO A 223 44.06 -2.94 -11.20
N GLY A 224 43.53 -3.19 -10.01
CA GLY A 224 42.75 -2.21 -9.24
C GLY A 224 41.28 -2.09 -9.63
N LYS A 225 40.81 -2.86 -10.63
CA LYS A 225 39.40 -2.94 -11.04
C LYS A 225 38.77 -4.28 -10.65
N GLY A 226 37.52 -4.24 -10.21
CA GLY A 226 36.64 -5.40 -10.16
C GLY A 226 35.98 -5.63 -11.52
N TRP A 227 35.72 -6.88 -11.85
CA TRP A 227 35.05 -7.24 -13.10
C TRP A 227 34.01 -8.34 -12.89
N ASN A 228 33.15 -8.52 -13.89
CA ASN A 228 32.22 -9.64 -13.97
C ASN A 228 32.18 -10.18 -15.39
N ALA A 229 31.71 -11.42 -15.55
CA ALA A 229 31.66 -12.08 -16.85
C ALA A 229 30.23 -12.46 -17.19
N VAL A 230 29.85 -12.25 -18.46
CA VAL A 230 28.62 -12.81 -19.03
C VAL A 230 28.98 -13.81 -20.11
N PHE A 231 28.58 -15.05 -19.91
CA PHE A 231 28.61 -16.11 -20.90
C PHE A 231 27.27 -16.15 -21.64
N ARG A 232 27.31 -16.15 -22.97
CA ARG A 232 26.12 -16.17 -23.83
C ARG A 232 26.17 -17.32 -24.82
N LEU A 233 25.05 -18.02 -24.95
CA LEU A 233 24.79 -19.02 -25.97
C LEU A 233 23.82 -18.43 -26.99
N TYR A 234 24.15 -18.54 -28.28
CA TYR A 234 23.26 -18.18 -29.38
C TYR A 234 22.76 -19.46 -30.05
N GLY A 235 21.45 -19.63 -30.10
CA GLY A 235 20.80 -20.91 -30.42
C GLY A 235 21.09 -21.98 -29.36
N PRO A 236 20.83 -21.74 -28.06
CA PRO A 236 21.10 -22.71 -26.99
C PRO A 236 20.41 -24.05 -27.26
N GLN A 237 21.11 -25.16 -27.15
CA GLN A 237 20.55 -26.49 -27.38
C GLN A 237 19.97 -27.10 -26.09
N GLN A 238 19.33 -28.27 -26.19
CA GLN A 238 18.58 -28.90 -25.09
C GLN A 238 19.45 -29.14 -23.85
N GLU A 239 20.74 -29.42 -24.08
CA GLU A 239 21.75 -29.74 -23.07
C GLU A 239 22.01 -28.58 -22.09
N TRP A 240 21.70 -27.34 -22.50
CA TRP A 240 21.73 -26.17 -21.61
C TRP A 240 20.55 -26.19 -20.63
N PHE A 241 19.35 -26.55 -21.12
CA PHE A 241 18.10 -26.47 -20.37
C PHE A 241 17.93 -27.64 -19.40
N ASP A 242 18.25 -28.86 -19.84
CA ASP A 242 18.24 -30.05 -18.99
C ASP A 242 19.49 -30.16 -18.08
N GLN A 243 20.44 -29.24 -18.24
CA GLN A 243 21.70 -29.17 -17.50
C GLN A 243 22.60 -30.40 -17.64
N THR A 244 22.48 -31.17 -18.72
CA THR A 244 23.43 -32.25 -19.06
C THR A 244 24.79 -31.71 -19.49
N TRP A 245 24.82 -30.51 -20.08
CA TRP A 245 26.05 -29.72 -20.23
C TRP A 245 26.12 -28.62 -19.16
N ARG A 246 27.27 -28.52 -18.48
CA ARG A 246 27.44 -27.60 -17.34
C ARG A 246 28.69 -26.76 -17.46
N LEU A 247 28.52 -25.44 -17.45
CA LEU A 247 29.63 -24.50 -17.40
C LEU A 247 30.40 -24.64 -16.08
N THR A 248 31.74 -24.68 -16.14
CA THR A 248 32.59 -24.67 -14.94
C THR A 248 32.60 -23.28 -14.29
N ASP A 249 33.19 -23.15 -13.10
CA ASP A 249 33.34 -21.83 -12.47
C ASP A 249 34.65 -21.17 -12.91
N ILE A 250 34.73 -19.85 -12.74
CA ILE A 250 35.99 -19.13 -12.85
C ILE A 250 36.86 -19.47 -11.63
N GLU A 251 38.08 -19.92 -11.86
CA GLU A 251 39.01 -20.37 -10.82
C GLU A 251 40.24 -19.47 -10.75
N LEU A 252 40.67 -19.14 -9.53
CA LEU A 252 41.91 -18.40 -9.31
C LEU A 252 43.11 -19.30 -9.63
N VAL A 253 44.04 -18.82 -10.45
CA VAL A 253 45.29 -19.55 -10.73
C VAL A 253 46.24 -19.40 -9.53
N PRO A 254 46.54 -20.47 -8.78
CA PRO A 254 47.39 -20.38 -7.61
C PRO A 254 48.84 -20.05 -8.01
N GLY A 255 49.55 -19.35 -7.13
CA GLY A 255 50.97 -19.05 -7.32
C GLY A 255 51.29 -17.93 -8.33
N VAL A 256 50.32 -17.41 -9.08
CA VAL A 256 50.53 -16.23 -9.93
C VAL A 256 50.45 -14.94 -9.08
N PRO A 257 51.53 -14.14 -8.99
CA PRO A 257 51.53 -12.94 -8.16
C PRO A 257 50.50 -11.91 -8.61
N ARG A 258 49.85 -11.25 -7.66
CA ARG A 258 48.93 -10.14 -7.92
C ARG A 258 49.68 -9.00 -8.62
N ALA A 259 49.16 -8.54 -9.76
CA ALA A 259 49.72 -7.42 -10.49
C ALA A 259 49.47 -6.10 -9.74
N LYS A 260 50.53 -5.30 -9.59
CA LYS A 260 50.40 -3.92 -9.11
C LYS A 260 49.74 -3.06 -10.19
N PRO A 261 48.99 -2.00 -9.81
CA PRO A 261 48.55 -0.97 -10.74
C PRO A 261 49.71 -0.47 -11.60
N SER A 262 49.48 -0.37 -12.92
CA SER A 262 50.48 0.14 -13.85
C SER A 262 50.69 1.64 -13.62
N LYS A 263 51.94 2.12 -13.73
CA LYS A 263 52.24 3.57 -13.80
C LYS A 263 51.65 4.24 -15.05
N ARG A 264 51.34 3.45 -16.07
CA ARG A 264 50.57 3.85 -17.27
C ARG A 264 49.35 2.95 -17.34
N PRO A 265 48.23 3.30 -16.69
CA PRO A 265 47.00 2.52 -16.81
C PRO A 265 46.57 2.45 -18.28
N PRO A 266 45.78 1.44 -18.68
CA PRO A 266 45.16 1.38 -20.00
C PRO A 266 44.51 2.72 -20.31
N LYS A 267 44.71 3.24 -21.53
CA LYS A 267 44.07 4.49 -21.92
C LYS A 267 42.56 4.24 -22.00
N MET A 268 41.83 4.76 -21.02
CA MET A 268 40.36 4.75 -21.07
C MET A 268 39.93 5.40 -22.39
N ARG A 269 39.10 4.70 -23.15
CA ARG A 269 38.59 5.16 -24.45
C ARG A 269 37.57 6.28 -24.29
N SER A 270 36.94 6.36 -23.12
CA SER A 270 36.02 7.42 -22.72
C SER A 270 36.19 7.75 -21.24
N GLU A 271 35.97 9.00 -20.89
CA GLU A 271 35.83 9.40 -19.48
C GLU A 271 34.54 8.81 -18.91
N ILE A 272 34.61 8.35 -17.65
CA ILE A 272 33.46 7.82 -16.93
C ILE A 272 32.93 8.93 -16.02
N PRO A 273 31.67 9.37 -16.16
CA PRO A 273 31.10 10.40 -15.30
C PRO A 273 31.12 9.98 -13.82
N ALA A 274 31.51 10.90 -12.93
CA ALA A 274 31.54 10.63 -11.49
C ALA A 274 30.17 10.24 -10.93
N SER A 275 29.09 10.79 -11.50
CA SER A 275 27.71 10.53 -11.06
C SER A 275 27.24 9.09 -11.26
N ILE A 276 27.96 8.25 -12.03
CA ILE A 276 27.63 6.82 -12.20
C ILE A 276 28.61 5.89 -11.49
N LEU A 277 29.58 6.45 -10.76
CA LEU A 277 30.56 5.72 -9.97
C LEU A 277 30.11 5.64 -8.51
N THR A 278 30.25 4.47 -7.90
CA THR A 278 30.03 4.26 -6.47
C THR A 278 31.34 4.49 -5.71
N PRO A 279 31.39 5.43 -4.75
CA PRO A 279 32.53 5.60 -3.84
C PRO A 279 32.83 4.32 -3.05
N ALA A 280 34.08 4.14 -2.62
CA ALA A 280 34.47 2.99 -1.81
C ALA A 280 33.82 2.99 -0.41
N LEU A 281 33.44 4.16 0.09
CA LEU A 281 32.79 4.35 1.37
C LEU A 281 31.73 5.44 1.23
N VAL A 282 30.52 5.16 1.71
CA VAL A 282 29.43 6.13 1.77
C VAL A 282 28.85 6.16 3.19
N GLN A 283 28.75 7.35 3.77
CA GLN A 283 28.15 7.53 5.09
C GLN A 283 26.65 7.80 4.95
N THR A 284 25.85 7.05 5.71
CA THR A 284 24.39 7.13 5.69
C THR A 284 23.82 6.98 7.10
N ARG A 285 22.54 7.27 7.28
CA ARG A 285 21.80 7.08 8.54
C ARG A 285 21.70 5.62 8.96
N ILE A 286 21.80 4.68 8.02
CA ILE A 286 21.78 3.25 8.32
C ILE A 286 23.18 2.73 8.64
N GLY A 287 24.20 3.59 8.63
CA GLY A 287 25.60 3.26 8.88
C GLY A 287 26.49 3.47 7.65
N SER A 288 27.75 3.08 7.76
CA SER A 288 28.70 3.10 6.65
C SER A 288 28.40 1.99 5.64
N LEU A 289 28.42 2.34 4.35
CA LEU A 289 28.29 1.41 3.23
C LEU A 289 29.62 1.33 2.48
N GLU A 290 30.17 0.14 2.37
CA GLU A 290 31.52 -0.12 1.85
C GLU A 290 31.49 -0.92 0.56
N PHE A 291 32.36 -0.52 -0.38
CA PHE A 291 32.44 -1.09 -1.72
C PHE A 291 33.88 -1.31 -2.16
N MET A 292 34.12 -2.45 -2.80
CA MET A 292 35.33 -2.74 -3.55
C MET A 292 35.05 -2.59 -5.05
N ASP A 293 35.39 -1.43 -5.61
CA ASP A 293 35.13 -1.08 -7.02
C ASP A 293 33.67 -1.36 -7.46
N GLY A 294 32.72 -0.89 -6.65
CA GLY A 294 31.28 -1.04 -6.89
C GLY A 294 30.69 -2.36 -6.41
N PHE A 295 31.50 -3.29 -5.88
CA PHE A 295 31.03 -4.53 -5.25
C PHE A 295 30.81 -4.31 -3.74
N PRO A 296 29.59 -4.52 -3.19
CA PRO A 296 29.32 -4.29 -1.77
C PRO A 296 30.01 -5.33 -0.89
N THR A 297 30.45 -4.94 0.30
CA THR A 297 30.90 -5.88 1.34
C THR A 297 29.72 -6.69 1.89
N ASP A 298 30.01 -7.83 2.54
CA ASP A 298 28.96 -8.67 3.15
C ASP A 298 28.18 -7.87 4.23
N ASP A 299 28.86 -7.09 5.07
CA ASP A 299 28.24 -6.15 6.03
C ASP A 299 27.34 -5.10 5.36
N THR A 300 27.73 -4.61 4.18
CA THR A 300 26.90 -3.68 3.40
C THR A 300 25.65 -4.37 2.89
N VAL A 301 25.77 -5.61 2.40
CA VAL A 301 24.64 -6.42 1.92
C VAL A 301 23.64 -6.66 3.04
N GLU A 302 24.09 -7.11 4.21
CA GLU A 302 23.22 -7.33 5.38
C GLU A 302 22.50 -6.04 5.77
N ARG A 303 23.24 -4.94 5.92
CA ARG A 303 22.70 -3.64 6.33
C ARG A 303 21.64 -3.09 5.38
N VAL A 304 21.86 -3.17 4.06
CA VAL A 304 20.87 -2.67 3.10
C VAL A 304 19.67 -3.60 2.97
N TYR A 305 19.82 -4.91 3.21
CA TYR A 305 18.69 -5.85 3.22
C TYR A 305 17.83 -5.70 4.47
N ASP A 306 18.43 -5.55 5.65
CA ASP A 306 17.67 -5.23 6.86
C ASP A 306 16.91 -3.91 6.72
N HIS A 307 17.57 -2.88 6.15
CA HIS A 307 16.89 -1.62 5.85
C HIS A 307 15.77 -1.78 4.81
N LEU A 308 15.99 -2.57 3.75
CA LEU A 308 15.00 -2.81 2.70
C LEU A 308 13.76 -3.51 3.26
N ASP A 309 13.94 -4.52 4.12
CA ASP A 309 12.84 -5.21 4.79
C ASP A 309 12.08 -4.26 5.73
N PHE A 310 12.79 -3.42 6.48
CA PHE A 310 12.19 -2.42 7.37
C PHE A 310 11.31 -1.42 6.61
N ILE A 311 11.82 -0.79 5.53
CA ILE A 311 11.03 0.20 4.77
C ILE A 311 9.83 -0.44 4.05
N ARG A 312 9.93 -1.72 3.69
CA ARG A 312 8.82 -2.49 3.13
C ARG A 312 7.78 -2.82 4.19
N GLY A 313 8.19 -3.18 5.40
CA GLY A 313 7.28 -3.34 6.54
C GLY A 313 6.50 -2.05 6.82
N VAL A 314 7.18 -0.90 6.84
CA VAL A 314 6.53 0.41 7.01
C VAL A 314 5.57 0.70 5.86
N GLY A 315 6.02 0.50 4.62
CA GLY A 315 5.22 0.72 3.42
C GLY A 315 3.97 -0.16 3.37
N THR A 316 4.09 -1.45 3.72
CA THR A 316 2.96 -2.37 3.85
C THR A 316 1.96 -1.82 4.85
N PHE A 317 2.40 -1.50 6.07
CA PHE A 317 1.51 -1.00 7.11
C PHE A 317 0.69 0.20 6.65
N LEU A 318 1.34 1.24 6.13
CA LEU A 318 0.67 2.48 5.74
C LEU A 318 -0.27 2.31 4.54
N THR A 319 0.06 1.41 3.60
CA THR A 319 -0.70 1.18 2.36
C THR A 319 -1.91 0.26 2.57
N THR A 320 -1.85 -0.64 3.56
CA THR A 320 -2.88 -1.66 3.79
C THR A 320 -3.72 -1.44 5.06
N LEU A 321 -3.62 -0.27 5.70
CA LEU A 321 -4.50 0.13 6.82
C LEU A 321 -5.99 -0.14 6.51
N SER A 322 -6.42 0.13 5.28
CA SER A 322 -7.80 -0.09 4.88
C SER A 322 -8.22 -1.57 4.93
N GLY A 323 -7.34 -2.48 4.51
CA GLY A 323 -7.59 -3.92 4.59
C GLY A 323 -7.57 -4.43 6.04
N ALA A 324 -6.54 -4.07 6.82
CA ALA A 324 -6.44 -4.48 8.22
C ALA A 324 -7.64 -4.02 9.04
N SER A 325 -8.13 -2.79 8.80
CA SER A 325 -9.32 -2.27 9.46
C SER A 325 -10.57 -3.11 9.18
N LEU A 326 -10.72 -3.67 7.98
CA LEU A 326 -11.85 -4.53 7.66
C LEU A 326 -11.70 -5.94 8.25
N VAL A 327 -10.47 -6.45 8.37
CA VAL A 327 -10.21 -7.71 9.10
C VAL A 327 -10.67 -7.57 10.55
N ALA A 328 -10.27 -6.49 11.21
CA ALA A 328 -10.67 -6.20 12.58
C ALA A 328 -12.19 -5.97 12.70
N MET A 329 -12.80 -5.24 11.76
CA MET A 329 -14.24 -5.02 11.75
C MET A 329 -15.03 -6.33 11.63
N ARG A 330 -14.63 -7.21 10.71
CA ARG A 330 -15.24 -8.51 10.53
C ARG A 330 -15.09 -9.41 11.76
N ARG A 331 -13.89 -9.46 12.36
CA ARG A 331 -13.65 -10.19 13.62
C ARG A 331 -14.57 -9.67 14.72
N GLY A 332 -14.66 -8.35 14.89
CA GLY A 332 -15.56 -7.73 15.88
C GLY A 332 -17.04 -8.05 15.66
N PHE A 333 -17.50 -8.16 14.41
CA PHE A 333 -18.87 -8.60 14.09
C PHE A 333 -19.08 -10.08 14.45
N ARG A 334 -18.17 -10.96 14.03
CA ARG A 334 -18.23 -12.40 14.33
C ARG A 334 -18.20 -12.67 15.83
N ASP A 335 -17.32 -11.99 16.57
CA ASP A 335 -17.22 -12.10 18.04
C ASP A 335 -18.52 -11.68 18.75
N ALA A 336 -19.30 -10.80 18.11
CA ALA A 336 -20.61 -10.39 18.62
C ALA A 336 -21.78 -11.30 18.19
N GLY A 337 -21.49 -12.36 17.41
CA GLY A 337 -22.48 -13.31 16.89
C GLY A 337 -23.13 -12.88 15.56
N VAL A 338 -22.46 -12.01 14.79
CA VAL A 338 -22.83 -11.55 13.44
C VAL A 338 -21.90 -12.26 12.44
N ASP A 339 -22.21 -13.52 12.16
CA ASP A 339 -21.32 -14.49 11.49
C ASP A 339 -21.88 -15.06 10.18
N ALA A 340 -23.08 -14.65 9.77
CA ALA A 340 -23.70 -15.01 8.49
C ALA A 340 -24.32 -13.77 7.81
N ASN A 341 -24.53 -13.87 6.49
CA ASN A 341 -24.99 -12.75 5.65
C ASN A 341 -26.37 -12.22 6.07
N ASP A 342 -27.23 -13.09 6.57
CA ASP A 342 -28.59 -12.83 7.05
C ASP A 342 -28.64 -12.47 8.55
N VAL A 343 -27.47 -12.33 9.20
CA VAL A 343 -27.37 -11.85 10.57
C VAL A 343 -26.93 -10.40 10.55
N VAL A 344 -27.74 -9.50 11.10
CA VAL A 344 -27.49 -8.04 11.04
C VAL A 344 -27.26 -7.48 12.42
N ALA A 345 -26.11 -6.83 12.62
CA ALA A 345 -25.81 -6.04 13.80
C ALA A 345 -26.68 -4.79 13.80
N VAL A 346 -27.27 -4.41 14.94
CA VAL A 346 -28.04 -3.15 15.07
C VAL A 346 -27.76 -2.46 16.40
N PHE A 347 -27.42 -1.17 16.34
CA PHE A 347 -27.26 -0.29 17.49
C PHE A 347 -28.59 0.41 17.78
N GLU A 348 -29.52 -0.35 18.36
CA GLU A 348 -30.90 0.09 18.62
C GLU A 348 -30.96 1.36 19.48
N GLY A 349 -30.09 1.46 20.49
CA GLY A 349 -29.94 2.64 21.33
C GLY A 349 -28.94 3.66 20.78
N LEU A 350 -28.64 3.66 19.47
CA LEU A 350 -27.54 4.41 18.85
C LEU A 350 -26.15 3.94 19.32
N MET A 351 -25.13 4.32 18.56
CA MET A 351 -23.74 4.03 18.91
C MET A 351 -23.34 4.75 20.21
N ASP A 352 -22.48 4.12 21.00
CA ASP A 352 -21.91 4.71 22.20
C ASP A 352 -20.46 4.24 22.43
N SER A 353 -19.83 4.74 23.51
CA SER A 353 -18.41 4.54 23.78
C SER A 353 -18.05 3.16 24.36
N HIS A 354 -19.02 2.24 24.55
CA HIS A 354 -18.69 0.86 24.94
C HIS A 354 -17.95 0.13 23.81
N SER A 355 -18.35 0.39 22.57
CA SER A 355 -17.72 -0.18 21.37
C SER A 355 -16.52 0.63 20.91
N LEU A 356 -15.47 -0.09 20.50
CA LEU A 356 -14.31 0.49 19.82
C LEU A 356 -14.57 0.51 18.31
N PHE A 357 -15.22 1.58 17.86
CA PHE A 357 -15.50 1.84 16.45
C PHE A 357 -14.82 3.14 16.02
N LEU A 358 -14.15 3.17 14.87
CA LEU A 358 -13.44 4.36 14.38
C LEU A 358 -14.44 5.49 14.08
N THR A 359 -14.26 6.63 14.76
CA THR A 359 -14.98 7.90 14.59
C THR A 359 -16.50 7.82 14.32
N ALA A 360 -17.17 6.85 14.94
CA ALA A 360 -18.62 6.72 14.85
C ALA A 360 -19.34 7.96 15.39
N ASN A 361 -20.55 8.23 14.91
CA ASN A 361 -21.39 9.32 15.40
C ASN A 361 -22.43 8.80 16.40
N THR A 362 -23.03 9.68 17.19
CA THR A 362 -24.01 9.32 18.24
C THR A 362 -25.45 9.71 17.89
N GLU A 363 -25.69 10.10 16.64
CA GLU A 363 -26.95 10.71 16.17
C GLU A 363 -27.77 9.79 15.23
N SER A 364 -27.15 8.77 14.62
CA SER A 364 -27.82 7.85 13.69
C SER A 364 -27.83 6.41 14.19
N ILE A 365 -28.87 5.66 13.83
CA ILE A 365 -28.93 4.21 14.05
C ILE A 365 -27.93 3.55 13.11
N TYR A 366 -26.95 2.82 13.64
CA TYR A 366 -26.04 2.01 12.85
C TYR A 366 -26.57 0.59 12.76
N PHE A 367 -26.53 0.00 11.57
CA PHE A 367 -26.79 -1.42 11.38
C PHE A 367 -26.06 -1.94 10.15
N GLY A 368 -25.80 -3.24 10.10
CA GLY A 368 -25.07 -3.84 8.99
C GLY A 368 -24.53 -5.23 9.29
N THR A 369 -23.83 -5.80 8.33
CA THR A 369 -23.26 -7.15 8.39
C THR A 369 -22.00 -7.26 7.54
N TRP A 370 -21.31 -8.39 7.67
CA TRP A 370 -20.28 -8.82 6.75
C TRP A 370 -20.92 -9.64 5.63
N LEU A 371 -20.99 -9.08 4.42
CA LEU A 371 -21.52 -9.78 3.25
C LEU A 371 -20.43 -10.65 2.63
N ASP A 372 -20.52 -11.96 2.84
CA ASP A 372 -19.64 -12.99 2.29
C ASP A 372 -20.22 -13.57 0.99
N LEU A 373 -19.59 -13.24 -0.13
CA LEU A 373 -19.96 -13.73 -1.47
C LEU A 373 -19.19 -15.00 -1.86
N SER A 374 -18.43 -15.62 -0.95
CA SER A 374 -17.69 -16.85 -1.25
C SER A 374 -18.60 -18.05 -1.58
N THR A 375 -19.85 -18.00 -1.12
CA THR A 375 -20.86 -19.05 -1.33
C THR A 375 -21.79 -18.78 -2.53
N GLY A 376 -21.78 -17.57 -3.09
CA GLY A 376 -22.64 -17.22 -4.23
C GLY A 376 -23.01 -15.74 -4.29
N ALA A 377 -23.96 -15.44 -5.17
CA ALA A 377 -24.56 -14.11 -5.27
C ALA A 377 -25.66 -13.92 -4.23
N PHE A 378 -25.82 -12.70 -3.72
CA PHE A 378 -26.78 -12.35 -2.69
C PHE A 378 -27.64 -11.15 -3.10
N ILE A 379 -28.93 -11.24 -2.79
CA ILE A 379 -29.87 -10.14 -2.89
C ILE A 379 -29.94 -9.44 -1.52
N VAL A 380 -29.91 -8.11 -1.54
CA VAL A 380 -30.09 -7.24 -0.38
C VAL A 380 -31.26 -6.29 -0.66
N GLU A 381 -32.31 -6.38 0.15
CA GLU A 381 -33.41 -5.41 0.16
C GLU A 381 -33.05 -4.29 1.14
N SER A 382 -32.78 -3.09 0.60
CA SER A 382 -32.45 -1.92 1.40
C SER A 382 -33.72 -1.26 1.95
N PRO A 383 -33.74 -0.86 3.23
CA PRO A 383 -34.86 -0.15 3.81
C PRO A 383 -34.94 1.30 3.28
N PRO A 384 -36.15 1.87 3.18
CA PRO A 384 -36.34 3.25 2.78
C PRO A 384 -35.73 4.22 3.79
N ASN A 385 -35.43 5.44 3.34
CA ASN A 385 -34.91 6.55 4.13
C ASN A 385 -33.65 6.19 4.98
N THR A 386 -32.69 5.53 4.35
CA THR A 386 -31.40 5.20 4.98
C THR A 386 -30.22 5.70 4.14
N LEU A 387 -29.01 5.67 4.69
CA LEU A 387 -27.77 5.80 3.94
C LEU A 387 -26.98 4.50 4.07
N GLY A 388 -27.01 3.67 3.02
CA GLY A 388 -26.26 2.42 2.94
C GLY A 388 -25.01 2.54 2.08
N ILE A 389 -23.98 1.78 2.44
CA ILE A 389 -22.71 1.68 1.72
C ILE A 389 -22.30 0.21 1.68
N VAL A 390 -21.82 -0.23 0.52
CA VAL A 390 -21.08 -1.47 0.36
C VAL A 390 -19.66 -1.14 -0.08
N ASP A 391 -18.70 -1.60 0.71
CA ASP A 391 -17.27 -1.51 0.41
C ASP A 391 -16.68 -2.92 0.33
N ASP A 392 -15.77 -3.12 -0.63
CA ASP A 392 -15.03 -4.37 -0.76
C ASP A 392 -13.99 -4.51 0.39
N PHE A 393 -13.30 -5.65 0.50
CA PHE A 393 -12.39 -5.96 1.62
C PHE A 393 -11.16 -5.03 1.73
N PHE A 394 -11.04 -4.01 0.88
CA PHE A 394 -10.02 -2.96 0.96
C PHE A 394 -10.58 -1.54 1.14
N PHE A 395 -11.86 -1.42 1.53
CA PHE A 395 -12.61 -0.16 1.56
C PHE A 395 -12.70 0.52 0.18
N ARG A 396 -12.82 -0.26 -0.90
CA ARG A 396 -13.12 0.30 -2.21
C ARG A 396 -14.61 0.21 -2.44
N TYR A 397 -15.19 1.36 -2.79
CA TYR A 397 -16.59 1.51 -3.15
C TYR A 397 -17.08 0.42 -4.10
N VAL A 398 -18.16 -0.24 -3.70
CA VAL A 398 -18.97 -1.14 -4.53
C VAL A 398 -20.30 -0.47 -4.87
N ALA A 399 -21.07 -0.06 -3.85
CA ALA A 399 -22.41 0.52 -4.02
C ALA A 399 -22.79 1.50 -2.90
N ASP A 400 -23.67 2.45 -3.24
CA ASP A 400 -24.48 3.20 -2.29
C ASP A 400 -25.92 2.67 -2.33
N LEU A 401 -26.58 2.61 -1.17
CA LEU A 401 -27.99 2.23 -1.01
C LEU A 401 -28.75 3.35 -0.28
N GLY A 402 -30.08 3.38 -0.40
CA GLY A 402 -30.94 4.38 0.22
C GLY A 402 -30.80 5.76 -0.45
N ASN A 403 -30.82 6.83 0.34
CA ASN A 403 -30.92 8.21 -0.16
C ASN A 403 -29.78 8.61 -1.12
N ALA A 404 -28.63 7.93 -1.07
CA ALA A 404 -27.51 8.15 -1.98
C ALA A 404 -27.42 7.13 -3.13
N GLY A 405 -28.15 6.01 -3.02
CA GLY A 405 -28.17 4.93 -3.99
C GLY A 405 -29.15 5.16 -5.14
N PRO A 406 -29.19 4.22 -6.11
CA PRO A 406 -30.13 4.25 -7.22
C PRO A 406 -31.60 4.05 -6.81
N ASP A 407 -31.87 3.55 -5.60
CA ASP A 407 -33.22 3.46 -5.03
C ASP A 407 -33.75 4.79 -4.46
N HIS A 408 -32.94 5.86 -4.46
CA HIS A 408 -33.35 7.22 -4.08
C HIS A 408 -34.01 7.34 -2.70
N GLY A 409 -33.75 6.39 -1.79
CA GLY A 409 -34.36 6.36 -0.46
C GLY A 409 -35.75 5.75 -0.40
N GLU A 410 -36.28 5.23 -1.50
CA GLU A 410 -37.59 4.55 -1.54
C GLU A 410 -37.51 3.08 -1.10
N GLY A 411 -36.29 2.56 -0.94
CA GLY A 411 -36.01 1.14 -0.74
C GLY A 411 -35.84 0.43 -2.09
N GLY A 412 -35.01 -0.61 -2.13
CA GLY A 412 -34.67 -1.26 -3.40
C GLY A 412 -33.99 -2.60 -3.24
N MET A 413 -34.03 -3.40 -4.31
CA MET A 413 -33.41 -4.73 -4.36
C MET A 413 -32.07 -4.65 -5.09
N TYR A 414 -31.01 -5.07 -4.41
CA TYR A 414 -29.64 -5.01 -4.89
C TYR A 414 -29.09 -6.42 -5.04
N LEU A 415 -28.46 -6.72 -6.18
CA LEU A 415 -27.78 -8.00 -6.40
C LEU A 415 -26.27 -7.79 -6.33
N PHE A 416 -25.63 -8.45 -5.38
CA PHE A 416 -24.17 -8.48 -5.26
C PHE A 416 -23.64 -9.83 -5.72
N VAL A 417 -22.75 -9.81 -6.70
CA VAL A 417 -22.15 -11.03 -7.26
C VAL A 417 -20.65 -11.10 -6.94
N PRO A 418 -20.11 -12.31 -6.71
CA PRO A 418 -18.70 -12.49 -6.40
C PRO A 418 -17.79 -12.18 -7.61
N PRO A 419 -16.47 -12.05 -7.37
CA PRO A 419 -15.48 -11.99 -8.44
C PRO A 419 -15.62 -13.19 -9.37
N ASN A 420 -15.49 -12.96 -10.68
CA ASN A 420 -15.55 -13.98 -11.74
C ASN A 420 -16.89 -14.75 -11.84
N TYR A 421 -18.00 -14.21 -11.32
CA TYR A 421 -19.33 -14.80 -11.46
C TYR A 421 -19.71 -15.06 -12.93
N GLN A 422 -20.24 -16.26 -13.22
CA GLN A 422 -20.61 -16.72 -14.57
C GLN A 422 -22.13 -16.92 -14.75
N GLY A 423 -22.93 -16.68 -13.70
CA GLY A 423 -24.38 -16.83 -13.78
C GLY A 423 -25.05 -15.66 -14.51
N GLN A 424 -26.35 -15.82 -14.79
CA GLN A 424 -27.15 -14.75 -15.38
C GLN A 424 -27.40 -13.63 -14.37
N ILE A 425 -27.43 -12.39 -14.86
CA ILE A 425 -27.70 -11.19 -14.07
C ILE A 425 -29.03 -10.62 -14.58
N SER A 426 -30.05 -10.63 -13.71
CA SER A 426 -31.37 -10.08 -14.05
C SER A 426 -31.37 -8.55 -14.00
N GLU A 427 -32.06 -7.90 -14.94
CA GLU A 427 -32.28 -6.44 -14.90
C GLU A 427 -33.25 -6.00 -13.78
N ARG A 428 -33.89 -6.95 -13.08
CA ARG A 428 -34.78 -6.69 -11.93
C ARG A 428 -34.08 -6.01 -10.75
N TYR A 429 -32.76 -6.18 -10.62
CA TYR A 429 -31.98 -5.72 -9.46
C TYR A 429 -31.03 -4.59 -9.82
N PHE A 430 -30.63 -3.80 -8.81
CA PHE A 430 -29.42 -2.98 -8.91
C PHE A 430 -28.19 -3.88 -8.78
N ASN A 431 -27.57 -4.20 -9.91
CA ASN A 431 -26.51 -5.21 -10.00
C ASN A 431 -25.11 -4.62 -9.75
N TYR A 432 -24.34 -5.28 -8.86
CA TYR A 432 -22.97 -4.90 -8.52
C TYR A 432 -22.04 -6.11 -8.48
N VAL A 433 -20.89 -5.99 -9.14
CA VAL A 433 -19.81 -6.99 -9.11
C VAL A 433 -18.76 -6.54 -8.10
N SER A 434 -18.50 -7.36 -7.07
CA SER A 434 -17.40 -7.09 -6.15
C SER A 434 -16.07 -7.62 -6.68
N ARG A 435 -14.97 -6.95 -6.28
CA ARG A 435 -13.60 -7.40 -6.54
C ARG A 435 -13.11 -8.39 -5.49
N THR A 436 -13.77 -8.45 -4.34
CA THR A 436 -13.48 -9.35 -3.22
C THR A 436 -14.70 -10.20 -2.90
N ARG A 437 -14.49 -11.32 -2.22
CA ARG A 437 -15.54 -12.19 -1.70
C ARG A 437 -16.19 -11.56 -0.47
N GLY A 438 -15.39 -11.10 0.49
CA GLY A 438 -15.88 -10.39 1.65
C GLY A 438 -16.15 -8.91 1.37
N ASN A 439 -17.27 -8.40 1.85
CA ASN A 439 -17.70 -7.01 1.70
C ASN A 439 -18.28 -6.50 3.03
N LEU A 440 -18.01 -5.24 3.35
CA LEU A 440 -18.69 -4.55 4.44
C LEU A 440 -20.00 -3.98 3.91
N LEU A 441 -21.12 -4.37 4.50
CA LEU A 441 -22.44 -3.82 4.22
C LEU A 441 -22.95 -3.08 5.46
N MET A 442 -23.04 -1.75 5.37
CA MET A 442 -23.39 -0.89 6.51
C MET A 442 -24.40 0.18 6.12
N TRP A 443 -25.31 0.47 7.03
CA TRP A 443 -26.27 1.55 6.91
C TRP A 443 -26.25 2.49 8.11
N ARG A 444 -26.74 3.71 7.84
CA ARG A 444 -27.23 4.65 8.84
C ARG A 444 -28.71 4.89 8.63
N GLY A 445 -29.50 4.63 9.67
CA GLY A 445 -30.90 5.02 9.78
C GLY A 445 -31.05 6.37 10.48
N PHE A 446 -32.01 7.17 10.03
CA PHE A 446 -32.32 8.46 10.64
C PHE A 446 -33.41 8.31 11.70
N VAL A 447 -33.18 8.95 12.84
CA VAL A 447 -34.13 8.96 13.96
C VAL A 447 -35.12 10.10 13.74
N GLY A 448 -36.42 9.81 13.79
CA GLY A 448 -37.46 10.84 13.85
C GLY A 448 -37.44 11.60 15.20
N PRO A 449 -38.08 12.78 15.31
CA PRO A 449 -38.03 13.60 16.52
C PRO A 449 -38.61 12.93 17.78
N GLU A 450 -39.43 11.87 17.64
CA GLU A 450 -40.29 11.39 18.73
C GLU A 450 -39.96 9.97 19.25
N ASP A 451 -39.29 9.09 18.50
CA ASP A 451 -38.91 7.74 19.00
C ASP A 451 -37.89 6.96 18.12
N PRO A 452 -36.66 6.70 18.59
CA PRO A 452 -35.71 5.78 17.92
C PRO A 452 -36.19 4.34 17.80
N ALA A 453 -37.00 3.84 18.74
CA ALA A 453 -37.44 2.44 18.74
C ALA A 453 -38.32 2.13 17.53
N ARG A 454 -39.21 3.06 17.16
CA ARG A 454 -40.04 2.94 15.96
C ARG A 454 -39.19 2.84 14.68
N SER A 455 -38.19 3.71 14.52
CA SER A 455 -37.31 3.66 13.35
C SER A 455 -36.53 2.34 13.29
N VAL A 456 -36.10 1.79 14.43
CA VAL A 456 -35.47 0.47 14.51
C VAL A 456 -36.42 -0.64 14.05
N GLU A 457 -37.68 -0.62 14.51
CA GLU A 457 -38.68 -1.61 14.09
C GLU A 457 -38.98 -1.56 12.58
N GLU A 458 -39.10 -0.36 12.02
CA GLU A 458 -39.30 -0.15 10.58
C GLU A 458 -38.11 -0.68 9.77
N ILE A 459 -36.88 -0.41 10.21
CA ILE A 459 -35.66 -0.96 9.61
C ILE A 459 -35.66 -2.50 9.67
N LYS A 460 -35.98 -3.08 10.82
CA LYS A 460 -35.97 -4.54 11.00
C LYS A 460 -36.97 -5.27 10.11
N LYS A 461 -38.11 -4.65 9.80
CA LYS A 461 -39.13 -5.21 8.90
C LYS A 461 -38.73 -5.12 7.42
N ALA A 462 -37.92 -4.13 7.06
CA ALA A 462 -37.63 -3.83 5.66
C ALA A 462 -36.32 -4.45 5.16
N VAL A 463 -35.32 -4.69 6.02
CA VAL A 463 -34.06 -5.31 5.62
C VAL A 463 -34.27 -6.80 5.34
N LYS A 464 -33.90 -7.25 4.15
CA LYS A 464 -33.78 -8.68 3.81
C LYS A 464 -32.45 -8.97 3.13
N ILE A 465 -31.84 -10.11 3.42
CA ILE A 465 -30.60 -10.57 2.80
C ILE A 465 -30.71 -12.07 2.55
N TYR A 466 -30.64 -12.49 1.29
CA TYR A 466 -30.83 -13.91 0.92
C TYR A 466 -30.02 -14.27 -0.33
N PRO A 467 -29.60 -15.55 -0.48
CA PRO A 467 -28.89 -15.99 -1.68
C PRO A 467 -29.79 -15.89 -2.92
N LEU A 468 -29.17 -15.69 -4.09
CA LEU A 468 -29.86 -15.83 -5.37
C LEU A 468 -30.08 -17.32 -5.68
N GLU A 469 -31.30 -17.84 -5.46
CA GLU A 469 -31.71 -19.19 -5.87
C GLU A 469 -32.32 -19.14 -7.31
N PHE A 470 -31.92 -20.02 -8.23
CA PHE A 470 -32.45 -20.09 -9.62
C PHE A 470 -33.93 -20.56 -9.61
N GLU A 471 -34.87 -20.15 -10.49
CA GLU A 471 -34.85 -19.92 -11.95
C GLU A 471 -35.22 -18.48 -12.37
N ILE A 472 -34.55 -17.96 -13.40
CA ILE A 472 -35.02 -16.78 -14.15
C ILE A 472 -35.80 -17.33 -15.35
N SER A 473 -37.13 -17.20 -15.36
CA SER A 473 -37.92 -17.29 -16.59
C SER A 473 -37.96 -15.90 -17.25
N ASP A 474 -37.88 -15.88 -18.58
CA ASP A 474 -37.84 -14.66 -19.42
C ASP A 474 -39.17 -13.87 -19.45
N GLU A 475 -40.09 -14.08 -18.51
CA GLU A 475 -41.39 -13.39 -18.49
C GLU A 475 -41.34 -12.12 -17.63
N GLU A 476 -41.76 -11.01 -18.25
CA GLU A 476 -41.94 -9.69 -17.64
C GLU A 476 -42.83 -9.79 -16.39
N ILE A 477 -42.22 -9.75 -15.20
CA ILE A 477 -42.97 -9.70 -13.94
C ILE A 477 -43.53 -8.28 -13.80
N ASP A 478 -44.83 -8.14 -14.02
CA ASP A 478 -45.58 -6.92 -13.71
C ASP A 478 -45.65 -6.70 -12.19
N LEU A 479 -44.82 -5.79 -11.70
CA LEU A 479 -44.71 -5.44 -10.27
C LEU A 479 -45.97 -4.75 -9.72
N ALA A 480 -46.93 -4.36 -10.55
CA ALA A 480 -48.22 -3.83 -10.10
C ALA A 480 -49.28 -4.93 -9.88
N ALA A 481 -49.05 -6.16 -10.38
CA ALA A 481 -50.01 -7.25 -10.30
C ALA A 481 -49.85 -8.17 -9.08
N GLN A 482 -48.80 -8.00 -8.26
CA GLN A 482 -48.56 -8.80 -7.06
C GLN A 482 -48.81 -8.01 -5.76
N SER A 483 -50.03 -7.49 -5.61
CA SER A 483 -50.65 -7.55 -4.28
C SER A 483 -51.09 -9.01 -4.05
N PRO A 484 -50.90 -9.60 -2.86
CA PRO A 484 -51.24 -10.99 -2.63
C PRO A 484 -52.75 -11.19 -2.74
N THR A 485 -53.21 -11.66 -3.89
CA THR A 485 -54.55 -12.24 -4.04
C THR A 485 -54.42 -13.74 -4.26
N GLN A 486 -54.51 -14.45 -3.14
CA GLN A 486 -55.05 -15.80 -2.93
C GLN A 486 -54.59 -16.97 -3.84
N ASN A 487 -53.91 -17.91 -3.17
CA ASN A 487 -53.92 -19.38 -3.33
C ASN A 487 -52.87 -20.06 -4.24
N ASP A 488 -51.58 -19.81 -3.96
CA ASP A 488 -50.47 -20.58 -4.53
C ASP A 488 -49.62 -21.15 -3.37
N GLU A 489 -49.84 -22.42 -2.99
CA GLU A 489 -49.20 -23.05 -1.82
C GLU A 489 -47.67 -23.07 -1.90
N ALA A 490 -47.08 -23.14 -3.11
CA ALA A 490 -45.62 -23.07 -3.31
C ALA A 490 -45.04 -21.64 -3.20
N GLY A 491 -45.84 -20.62 -3.54
CA GLY A 491 -45.49 -19.22 -3.32
C GLY A 491 -45.64 -18.82 -1.85
N GLN A 492 -46.56 -19.45 -1.12
CA GLN A 492 -46.72 -19.29 0.32
C GLN A 492 -45.58 -19.94 1.12
N GLU A 493 -45.08 -21.12 0.76
CA GLU A 493 -43.93 -21.72 1.47
C GLU A 493 -42.64 -20.90 1.32
N VAL A 494 -42.38 -20.33 0.13
CA VAL A 494 -41.23 -19.45 -0.09
C VAL A 494 -41.44 -18.08 0.56
N ALA A 495 -42.65 -17.52 0.52
CA ALA A 495 -42.97 -16.25 1.17
C ALA A 495 -42.94 -16.36 2.71
N GLU A 496 -43.42 -17.46 3.30
CA GLU A 496 -43.37 -17.75 4.73
C GLU A 496 -41.95 -18.06 5.22
N ALA A 497 -41.11 -18.73 4.40
CA ALA A 497 -39.69 -18.93 4.71
C ALA A 497 -38.86 -17.63 4.61
N VAL A 498 -39.25 -16.70 3.74
CA VAL A 498 -38.64 -15.36 3.60
C VAL A 498 -39.13 -14.39 4.69
N GLU A 499 -40.29 -14.65 5.31
CA GLU A 499 -40.87 -13.80 6.37
C GLU A 499 -40.06 -13.80 7.68
N GLU A 500 -39.19 -14.80 7.93
CA GLU A 500 -38.24 -14.84 9.07
C GLU A 500 -36.75 -14.72 8.66
N ALA A 501 -36.44 -14.13 7.50
CA ALA A 501 -35.13 -14.29 6.87
C ALA A 501 -33.95 -13.50 7.45
N VAL A 502 -34.11 -12.56 8.41
CA VAL A 502 -32.97 -11.80 8.97
C VAL A 502 -32.96 -11.85 10.49
N ARG A 503 -31.86 -12.37 11.06
CA ARG A 503 -31.64 -12.38 12.51
C ARG A 503 -30.91 -11.11 12.93
N PHE A 504 -31.56 -10.28 13.77
CA PHE A 504 -30.92 -9.08 14.31
C PHE A 504 -30.19 -9.33 15.62
N VAL A 505 -28.96 -8.85 15.71
CA VAL A 505 -28.14 -8.85 16.93
C VAL A 505 -28.03 -7.43 17.45
N SER A 506 -28.64 -7.16 18.62
CA SER A 506 -28.46 -5.87 19.28
C SER A 506 -27.00 -5.70 19.73
N MET A 507 -26.43 -4.56 19.36
CA MET A 507 -25.07 -4.12 19.69
C MET A 507 -25.03 -3.03 20.76
N THR A 508 -26.21 -2.52 21.14
CA THR A 508 -26.35 -1.48 22.16
C THR A 508 -25.69 -1.90 23.47
N GLY A 509 -24.77 -1.08 23.99
CA GLY A 509 -24.06 -1.34 25.24
C GLY A 509 -23.04 -2.48 25.19
N LYS A 510 -22.84 -3.14 24.04
CA LYS A 510 -21.78 -4.16 23.88
C LYS A 510 -20.43 -3.50 23.64
N ALA A 511 -19.38 -4.12 24.16
CA ALA A 511 -18.01 -3.79 23.82
C ALA A 511 -17.52 -4.70 22.69
N ILE A 512 -17.42 -4.15 21.47
CA ILE A 512 -16.76 -4.81 20.34
C ILE A 512 -15.49 -4.07 19.96
N ASN A 513 -14.50 -4.81 19.46
CA ASN A 513 -13.30 -4.23 18.88
C ASN A 513 -13.30 -4.37 17.36
N THR A 514 -13.36 -3.24 16.64
CA THR A 514 -13.22 -3.20 15.17
C THR A 514 -11.91 -2.53 14.74
N ILE A 515 -10.98 -2.32 15.67
CA ILE A 515 -9.70 -1.64 15.43
C ILE A 515 -8.60 -2.68 15.25
N HIS A 516 -7.89 -2.58 14.13
CA HIS A 516 -6.74 -3.41 13.78
C HIS A 516 -5.55 -3.25 14.76
N ALA A 517 -4.67 -4.25 14.77
CA ALA A 517 -3.46 -4.24 15.58
C ALA A 517 -2.49 -3.12 15.17
N ASN A 518 -1.67 -2.63 16.10
CA ASN A 518 -0.64 -1.60 15.86
C ASN A 518 0.78 -2.11 16.14
N ASP A 519 0.95 -3.43 16.16
CA ASP A 519 2.19 -4.15 16.40
C ASP A 519 2.37 -5.22 15.31
N PHE A 520 3.17 -6.27 15.59
CA PHE A 520 3.39 -7.36 14.64
C PHE A 520 2.09 -8.04 14.18
N GLY A 521 1.04 -8.08 15.03
CA GLY A 521 -0.25 -8.69 14.70
C GLY A 521 -0.93 -8.05 13.48
N PHE A 522 -0.56 -6.82 13.13
CA PHE A 522 -1.03 -6.16 11.90
C PHE A 522 -0.67 -6.97 10.65
N PHE A 523 0.54 -7.53 10.59
CA PHE A 523 0.98 -8.31 9.43
C PHE A 523 0.27 -9.67 9.36
N GLU A 524 -0.16 -10.21 10.49
CA GLU A 524 -0.99 -11.43 10.56
C GLU A 524 -2.42 -11.15 10.09
N GLU A 525 -2.99 -9.97 10.40
CA GLU A 525 -4.27 -9.52 9.84
C GLU A 525 -4.20 -9.37 8.31
N ILE A 526 -3.12 -8.81 7.78
CA ILE A 526 -2.94 -8.70 6.33
C ILE A 526 -2.73 -10.07 5.68
N ASP A 527 -2.03 -11.00 6.32
CA ASP A 527 -1.94 -12.37 5.82
C ASP A 527 -3.31 -13.05 5.76
N GLU A 528 -4.13 -12.95 6.82
CA GLU A 528 -5.51 -13.48 6.84
C GLU A 528 -6.30 -13.00 5.62
N LEU A 529 -6.31 -11.68 5.38
CA LEU A 529 -7.00 -11.09 4.24
C LEU A 529 -6.48 -11.66 2.92
N VAL A 530 -5.15 -11.69 2.72
CA VAL A 530 -4.53 -12.23 1.51
C VAL A 530 -4.90 -13.70 1.31
N GLN A 531 -4.97 -14.50 2.37
CA GLN A 531 -5.34 -15.92 2.27
C GLN A 531 -6.80 -16.12 1.87
N GLU A 532 -7.69 -15.18 2.14
CA GLU A 532 -9.12 -15.32 1.84
C GLU A 532 -9.50 -14.78 0.46
N GLU A 533 -8.87 -13.69 0.04
CA GLU A 533 -9.28 -12.93 -1.14
C GLU A 533 -8.53 -13.31 -2.41
N PRO A 534 -9.16 -13.22 -3.60
CA PRO A 534 -8.49 -13.51 -4.85
C PRO A 534 -7.35 -12.51 -5.07
N PRO A 535 -6.14 -12.96 -5.47
CA PRO A 535 -4.98 -12.08 -5.61
C PRO A 535 -5.21 -10.94 -6.61
N GLU A 536 -6.02 -11.16 -7.64
CA GLU A 536 -6.37 -10.16 -8.66
C GLU A 536 -7.06 -8.93 -8.04
N ALA A 537 -7.66 -9.06 -6.86
CA ALA A 537 -8.25 -7.95 -6.13
C ALA A 537 -7.23 -6.89 -5.71
N LEU A 538 -5.95 -7.22 -5.57
CA LEU A 538 -4.91 -6.35 -4.99
C LEU A 538 -4.03 -5.63 -6.02
N GLY A 539 -3.91 -6.21 -7.22
CA GLY A 539 -2.99 -5.74 -8.25
C GLY A 539 -1.52 -6.10 -7.98
N PRO A 540 -0.67 -6.03 -9.02
CA PRO A 540 0.66 -6.63 -8.99
C PRO A 540 1.67 -5.89 -8.10
N GLU A 541 1.61 -4.56 -7.98
CA GLU A 541 2.55 -3.80 -7.16
C GLU A 541 2.34 -4.05 -5.66
N LEU A 542 1.08 -4.05 -5.19
CA LEU A 542 0.78 -4.31 -3.78
C LEU A 542 1.08 -5.77 -3.39
N LEU A 543 0.70 -6.74 -4.21
CA LEU A 543 1.10 -8.14 -4.01
C LEU A 543 2.63 -8.32 -4.02
N GLY A 544 3.33 -7.56 -4.86
CA GLY A 544 4.79 -7.52 -4.89
C GLY A 544 5.40 -7.02 -3.58
N LEU A 545 4.84 -5.96 -3.01
CA LEU A 545 5.23 -5.43 -1.70
C LEU A 545 4.98 -6.45 -0.57
N LEU A 546 3.80 -7.06 -0.53
CA LEU A 546 3.43 -8.05 0.49
C LEU A 546 4.32 -9.30 0.44
N SER A 547 4.52 -9.86 -0.76
CA SER A 547 5.36 -11.04 -0.94
C SER A 547 6.82 -10.80 -0.58
N SER A 548 7.29 -9.55 -0.71
CA SER A 548 8.66 -9.16 -0.39
C SER A 548 8.98 -9.19 1.12
N ILE A 549 7.96 -9.21 1.98
CA ILE A 549 8.09 -9.40 3.43
C ILE A 549 7.55 -10.77 3.89
N GLY A 550 7.19 -11.64 2.95
CA GLY A 550 6.80 -13.03 3.22
C GLY A 550 5.30 -13.31 3.23
N ILE A 551 4.43 -12.31 2.98
CA ILE A 551 2.97 -12.49 2.89
C ILE A 551 2.58 -12.81 1.44
N ALA A 552 2.08 -14.02 1.19
CA ALA A 552 1.71 -14.44 -0.15
C ALA A 552 0.56 -15.47 -0.14
N LYS A 553 -0.34 -15.37 -1.12
CA LYS A 553 -1.47 -16.30 -1.29
C LYS A 553 -0.99 -17.75 -1.30
N GLY A 554 -1.64 -18.61 -0.51
CA GLY A 554 -1.35 -20.04 -0.43
C GLY A 554 -0.08 -20.40 0.36
N LYS A 555 0.56 -19.43 1.00
CA LYS A 555 1.75 -19.63 1.84
C LYS A 555 1.50 -19.05 3.22
N SER A 556 1.61 -19.87 4.26
CA SER A 556 1.53 -19.40 5.64
C SER A 556 2.60 -18.35 5.93
N PHE A 557 2.19 -17.22 6.50
CA PHE A 557 3.13 -16.20 6.94
C PHE A 557 3.89 -16.68 8.19
N SER A 558 5.20 -16.89 8.03
CA SER A 558 6.09 -17.33 9.10
C SER A 558 7.35 -16.48 9.10
N ALA A 559 7.36 -15.43 9.90
CA ALA A 559 8.52 -14.57 10.10
C ALA A 559 9.49 -15.23 11.10
N ASP A 560 10.74 -15.43 10.68
CA ASP A 560 11.82 -15.81 11.59
C ASP A 560 12.10 -14.71 12.63
N GLY A 561 12.96 -14.98 13.62
CA GLY A 561 13.24 -14.03 14.69
C GLY A 561 13.73 -12.65 14.20
N ARG A 562 14.52 -12.62 13.13
CA ARG A 562 15.03 -11.38 12.53
C ARG A 562 13.91 -10.59 11.86
N MET A 563 13.13 -11.24 11.01
CA MET A 563 12.01 -10.62 10.30
C MET A 563 10.92 -10.16 11.28
N ARG A 564 10.61 -10.96 12.30
CA ARG A 564 9.64 -10.58 13.35
C ARG A 564 10.08 -9.31 14.10
N ALA A 565 11.36 -9.22 14.48
CA ALA A 565 11.90 -8.01 15.12
C ALA A 565 11.82 -6.79 14.19
N THR A 566 12.21 -6.97 12.92
CA THR A 566 12.18 -5.92 11.89
C THR A 566 10.76 -5.39 11.66
N LEU A 567 9.78 -6.28 11.49
CA LEU A 567 8.39 -5.91 11.27
C LEU A 567 7.75 -5.30 12.52
N THR A 568 8.14 -5.73 13.72
CA THR A 568 7.69 -5.09 14.98
C THR A 568 8.12 -3.63 15.04
N ASP A 569 9.39 -3.35 14.73
CA ASP A 569 9.90 -1.96 14.67
C ASP A 569 9.21 -1.16 13.54
N ALA A 570 9.02 -1.79 12.38
CA ALA A 570 8.31 -1.17 11.26
C ALA A 570 6.86 -0.78 11.63
N ALA A 571 6.11 -1.64 12.33
CA ALA A 571 4.77 -1.32 12.81
C ALA A 571 4.77 -0.15 13.79
N ALA A 572 5.73 -0.10 14.72
CA ALA A 572 5.86 1.01 15.67
C ALA A 572 6.07 2.36 14.94
N VAL A 573 6.99 2.38 13.98
CA VAL A 573 7.28 3.58 13.16
C VAL A 573 6.09 3.96 12.27
N ALA A 574 5.44 2.98 11.64
CA ALA A 574 4.29 3.22 10.78
C ALA A 574 3.07 3.74 11.56
N ASN A 575 2.74 3.17 12.72
CA ASN A 575 1.67 3.66 13.60
C ASN A 575 1.97 5.10 14.07
N ALA A 576 3.21 5.41 14.48
CA ALA A 576 3.59 6.77 14.83
C ALA A 576 3.45 7.74 13.64
N THR A 577 3.80 7.29 12.44
CA THR A 577 3.63 8.05 11.19
C THR A 577 2.15 8.32 10.91
N ALA A 578 1.30 7.29 10.95
CA ALA A 578 -0.14 7.41 10.73
C ALA A 578 -0.79 8.38 11.73
N ARG A 579 -0.41 8.34 13.02
CA ARG A 579 -0.85 9.30 14.04
C ARG A 579 -0.43 10.74 13.71
N ALA A 580 0.81 10.93 13.28
CA ALA A 580 1.30 12.25 12.90
C ALA A 580 0.50 12.80 11.70
N LEU A 581 0.25 11.96 10.69
CA LEU A 581 -0.59 12.32 9.54
C LEU A 581 -2.04 12.62 9.92
N ALA A 582 -2.59 11.90 10.90
CA ALA A 582 -3.96 12.03 11.35
C ALA A 582 -4.24 13.28 12.19
N PHE A 583 -3.27 13.72 13.00
CA PHE A 583 -3.48 14.79 13.98
C PHE A 583 -2.64 16.05 13.74
N ARG A 584 -1.69 16.03 12.80
CA ARG A 584 -0.85 17.19 12.43
C ARG A 584 -0.39 17.10 10.97
N HIS A 585 -1.21 17.64 10.07
CA HIS A 585 -0.97 17.56 8.64
C HIS A 585 0.24 18.37 8.19
N ARG A 586 0.98 17.79 7.24
CA ARG A 586 2.06 18.49 6.51
C ARG A 586 1.58 19.14 5.23
N ASP A 587 0.49 18.63 4.65
CA ASP A 587 -0.13 19.16 3.45
C ASP A 587 -1.07 20.32 3.82
N PRO A 588 -0.79 21.56 3.39
CA PRO A 588 -1.69 22.69 3.59
C PRO A 588 -3.10 22.46 3.02
N ALA A 589 -3.24 21.62 1.98
CA ALA A 589 -4.52 21.31 1.37
C ALA A 589 -5.46 20.50 2.28
N ALA A 590 -4.96 19.93 3.38
CA ALA A 590 -5.80 19.28 4.38
C ALA A 590 -6.62 20.28 5.20
N TYR A 591 -6.13 21.51 5.39
CA TYR A 591 -6.77 22.52 6.23
C TYR A 591 -7.95 23.18 5.51
N LEU A 592 -9.08 23.32 6.21
CA LEU A 592 -10.29 23.93 5.66
C LEU A 592 -10.15 25.44 5.51
N TYR A 593 -9.40 26.10 6.41
CA TYR A 593 -9.22 27.55 6.44
C TYR A 593 -7.76 27.92 6.70
N ASP A 594 -7.34 29.11 6.24
CA ASP A 594 -6.00 29.63 6.53
C ASP A 594 -5.82 29.87 8.03
N LYS A 595 -4.65 29.51 8.55
CA LYS A 595 -4.25 29.62 9.97
C LYS A 595 -5.27 29.02 10.96
N SER A 596 -5.91 27.92 10.58
CA SER A 596 -6.94 27.24 11.37
C SER A 596 -6.50 25.85 11.79
N GLY A 597 -6.98 25.39 12.95
CA GLY A 597 -6.85 24.00 13.40
C GLY A 597 -7.84 23.04 12.74
N TRP A 598 -8.80 23.55 11.96
CA TRP A 598 -9.83 22.75 11.30
C TRP A 598 -9.37 22.17 9.96
N TYR A 599 -9.50 20.86 9.79
CA TYR A 599 -9.10 20.12 8.60
C TYR A 599 -10.17 19.13 8.12
N THR A 600 -10.00 18.65 6.89
CA THR A 600 -10.88 17.64 6.28
C THR A 600 -10.23 16.26 6.29
N ALA A 601 -11.04 15.22 6.41
CA ALA A 601 -10.62 13.84 6.19
C ALA A 601 -10.52 13.49 4.69
N PHE A 602 -11.19 14.24 3.81
CA PHE A 602 -11.26 14.00 2.36
C PHE A 602 -10.33 14.95 1.58
N VAL A 603 -9.03 14.88 1.88
CA VAL A 603 -8.02 15.68 1.18
C VAL A 603 -8.09 15.40 -0.33
N GLY A 604 -8.04 16.46 -1.13
CA GLY A 604 -8.16 16.38 -2.59
C GLY A 604 -9.56 16.06 -3.11
N LYS A 605 -10.60 16.02 -2.25
CA LYS A 605 -12.01 15.80 -2.63
C LYS A 605 -12.20 14.53 -3.48
N SER A 606 -11.57 13.43 -3.07
CA SER A 606 -11.63 12.16 -3.77
C SER A 606 -11.82 11.01 -2.79
N TYR A 607 -12.88 10.21 -2.97
CA TYR A 607 -13.12 9.01 -2.17
C TYR A 607 -12.11 7.89 -2.46
N ARG A 608 -11.43 7.98 -3.62
CA ARG A 608 -10.30 7.12 -3.99
C ARG A 608 -8.95 7.66 -3.52
N TYR A 609 -8.93 8.86 -2.94
CA TYR A 609 -7.71 9.60 -2.61
C TYR A 609 -6.78 9.77 -3.81
N GLU A 610 -7.35 10.01 -4.98
CA GLU A 610 -6.60 10.20 -6.23
C GLU A 610 -6.81 11.60 -6.80
N ARG A 611 -5.74 12.18 -7.35
CA ARG A 611 -5.75 13.41 -8.13
C ARG A 611 -4.97 13.19 -9.43
N ALA A 612 -5.64 13.40 -10.57
CA ALA A 612 -5.03 13.24 -11.90
C ALA A 612 -4.30 11.89 -12.12
N GLY A 613 -4.85 10.80 -11.59
CA GLY A 613 -4.24 9.46 -11.69
C GLY A 613 -3.12 9.17 -10.67
N VAL A 614 -2.84 10.09 -9.76
CA VAL A 614 -1.83 9.93 -8.68
C VAL A 614 -2.54 9.64 -7.36
N ARG A 615 -2.09 8.60 -6.63
CA ARG A 615 -2.59 8.30 -5.29
C ARG A 615 -1.99 9.24 -4.25
N MET A 616 -2.84 9.90 -3.47
CA MET A 616 -2.46 10.73 -2.32
C MET A 616 -2.27 9.82 -1.09
N LEU A 617 -1.08 9.21 -0.99
CA LEU A 617 -0.76 8.20 0.03
C LEU A 617 -1.02 8.69 1.46
N ASP A 618 -0.46 9.84 1.83
CA ASP A 618 -0.60 10.42 3.18
C ASP A 618 -2.08 10.70 3.53
N ALA A 619 -2.88 11.16 2.56
CA ALA A 619 -4.31 11.42 2.73
C ALA A 619 -5.10 10.12 2.95
N ARG A 620 -4.80 9.09 2.15
CA ARG A 620 -5.44 7.76 2.28
C ARG A 620 -5.11 7.11 3.62
N THR A 621 -3.83 7.11 4.01
CA THR A 621 -3.38 6.63 5.32
C THR A 621 -4.08 7.38 6.44
N MET A 622 -4.16 8.71 6.36
CA MET A 622 -4.84 9.54 7.36
C MET A 622 -6.30 9.14 7.52
N PHE A 623 -7.03 9.02 6.40
CA PHE A 623 -8.45 8.68 6.45
C PHE A 623 -8.68 7.32 7.11
N PHE A 624 -8.04 6.26 6.60
CA PHE A 624 -8.27 4.90 7.10
C PHE A 624 -7.65 4.63 8.48
N TYR A 625 -6.80 5.54 8.99
CA TYR A 625 -6.38 5.51 10.38
C TYR A 625 -7.45 6.05 11.36
N LEU A 626 -8.22 7.04 10.90
CA LEU A 626 -9.22 7.77 11.70
C LEU A 626 -10.64 7.25 11.53
N ALA A 627 -11.00 6.79 10.33
CA ALA A 627 -12.38 6.59 9.90
C ALA A 627 -12.53 5.34 9.06
N THR A 628 -13.78 4.91 8.90
CA THR A 628 -14.21 3.75 8.12
C THR A 628 -15.25 4.18 7.08
N MET A 629 -15.44 3.32 6.08
CA MET A 629 -16.33 3.49 4.93
C MET A 629 -15.91 4.65 4.01
N SER A 630 -15.89 4.44 2.69
CA SER A 630 -15.49 5.47 1.73
C SER A 630 -16.30 5.41 0.42
N THR A 631 -17.23 6.35 0.28
CA THR A 631 -18.14 6.43 -0.87
C THR A 631 -18.03 7.78 -1.61
N PRO A 632 -18.31 7.83 -2.93
CA PRO A 632 -18.56 9.07 -3.65
C PRO A 632 -19.51 10.03 -2.94
N ALA A 633 -20.57 9.52 -2.28
CA ALA A 633 -21.60 10.35 -1.64
C ALA A 633 -21.05 11.20 -0.48
N MET A 634 -20.05 10.73 0.26
CA MET A 634 -19.43 11.46 1.38
C MET A 634 -18.55 12.63 0.91
N VAL A 635 -18.14 12.61 -0.35
CA VAL A 635 -17.23 13.61 -0.95
C VAL A 635 -17.98 14.58 -1.86
N ALA A 636 -19.12 14.15 -2.41
CA ALA A 636 -19.95 14.95 -3.29
C ALA A 636 -20.42 16.24 -2.59
N THR A 637 -20.33 17.36 -3.31
CA THR A 637 -20.92 18.63 -2.87
C THR A 637 -22.40 18.64 -3.22
N LYS A 638 -23.25 18.24 -2.27
CA LYS A 638 -24.72 18.31 -2.39
C LYS A 638 -25.26 19.26 -1.33
N VAL A 639 -25.74 20.43 -1.76
CA VAL A 639 -26.32 21.42 -0.84
C VAL A 639 -27.60 20.86 -0.23
N GLY A 640 -27.69 20.87 1.10
CA GLY A 640 -28.87 20.44 1.84
C GLY A 640 -29.09 18.93 1.89
N VAL A 641 -28.12 18.11 1.46
CA VAL A 641 -28.21 16.63 1.46
C VAL A 641 -26.91 16.02 1.99
N GLY A 642 -27.02 14.96 2.79
CA GLY A 642 -25.88 14.23 3.33
C GLY A 642 -25.21 14.94 4.50
N SER A 643 -23.90 14.72 4.69
CA SER A 643 -23.15 15.28 5.81
C SER A 643 -21.78 15.82 5.38
N GLN A 644 -21.29 16.82 6.09
CA GLN A 644 -19.92 17.34 5.97
C GLN A 644 -19.22 17.38 7.32
N TYR A 645 -17.89 17.28 7.29
CA TYR A 645 -17.07 17.02 8.47
C TYR A 645 -15.92 18.05 8.56
N GLY A 646 -15.78 18.68 9.72
CA GLY A 646 -14.59 19.42 10.11
C GLY A 646 -13.94 18.73 11.32
N LEU A 647 -12.66 18.40 11.22
CA LEU A 647 -11.91 17.75 12.30
C LEU A 647 -10.97 18.77 12.97
N ALA A 648 -10.77 18.64 14.29
CA ALA A 648 -9.78 19.41 15.03
C ALA A 648 -9.14 18.57 16.13
N ALA A 649 -7.81 18.63 16.20
CA ALA A 649 -6.99 17.94 17.22
C ALA A 649 -6.10 18.91 18.03
N THR A 650 -6.11 20.20 17.69
CA THR A 650 -5.30 21.23 18.34
C THR A 650 -6.12 22.45 18.70
N ASP A 651 -5.65 23.18 19.71
CA ASP A 651 -6.15 24.52 20.02
C ASP A 651 -5.66 25.58 19.01
N SER A 652 -6.13 26.82 19.18
CA SER A 652 -5.75 28.01 18.39
C SER A 652 -4.25 28.35 18.41
N GLN A 653 -3.46 27.72 19.28
CA GLN A 653 -2.00 27.86 19.36
C GLN A 653 -1.27 26.66 18.73
N GLY A 654 -2.00 25.71 18.12
CA GLY A 654 -1.45 24.50 17.52
C GLY A 654 -1.01 23.43 18.53
N ARG A 655 -1.42 23.55 19.80
CA ARG A 655 -1.13 22.56 20.85
C ARG A 655 -2.20 21.49 20.86
N TYR A 656 -1.82 20.22 21.03
CA TYR A 656 -2.79 19.13 21.14
C TYR A 656 -3.78 19.36 22.30
N LEU A 657 -5.03 18.95 22.08
CA LEU A 657 -6.09 19.09 23.07
C LEU A 657 -5.89 18.08 24.21
N ASP A 658 -5.84 18.60 25.43
CA ASP A 658 -5.52 17.88 26.67
C ASP A 658 -6.78 17.76 27.52
N GLY A 659 -7.22 16.55 27.82
CA GLY A 659 -8.49 16.31 28.51
C GLY A 659 -8.54 16.80 29.96
N GLY A 660 -7.40 17.19 30.55
CA GLY A 660 -7.34 17.84 31.87
C GLY A 660 -7.55 19.35 31.84
N LYS A 661 -7.55 19.98 30.66
CA LYS A 661 -7.70 21.44 30.50
C LYS A 661 -9.12 21.81 30.08
N ARG A 662 -9.45 23.09 30.26
CA ARG A 662 -10.71 23.67 29.79
C ARG A 662 -10.52 24.37 28.46
N TYR A 663 -11.47 24.16 27.56
CA TYR A 663 -11.50 24.78 26.24
C TYR A 663 -12.89 25.30 25.90
N GLN A 664 -12.95 26.24 24.98
CA GLN A 664 -14.18 26.75 24.40
C GLN A 664 -14.09 26.71 22.87
N LEU A 665 -15.23 26.45 22.24
CA LEU A 665 -15.46 26.60 20.80
C LEU A 665 -16.70 27.45 20.62
N THR A 666 -16.62 28.53 19.86
CA THR A 666 -17.80 29.32 19.48
C THR A 666 -18.15 29.04 18.02
N LEU A 667 -19.36 28.54 17.79
CA LEU A 667 -19.97 28.42 16.46
C LEU A 667 -20.74 29.72 16.18
N PRO A 668 -20.37 30.50 15.15
CA PRO A 668 -21.11 31.71 14.81
C PRO A 668 -22.57 31.39 14.46
N LYS A 669 -23.44 32.38 14.60
CA LYS A 669 -24.84 32.30 14.15
C LYS A 669 -24.96 31.81 12.70
N ASP A 670 -26.14 31.33 12.34
CA ASP A 670 -26.43 30.82 11.00
C ASP A 670 -25.55 29.61 10.64
N ILE A 671 -25.39 28.68 11.59
CA ILE A 671 -24.64 27.42 11.41
C ILE A 671 -25.16 26.70 10.15
N PRO A 672 -24.29 26.32 9.19
CA PRO A 672 -24.69 25.90 7.86
C PRO A 672 -25.14 24.44 7.79
N ALA A 673 -26.14 24.09 8.59
CA ALA A 673 -26.80 22.80 8.63
C ALA A 673 -28.31 23.00 8.46
N LYS A 674 -28.87 22.43 7.39
CA LYS A 674 -30.32 22.44 7.12
C LYS A 674 -31.07 21.62 8.17
N ASP A 675 -30.52 20.47 8.54
CA ASP A 675 -31.21 19.51 9.39
C ASP A 675 -30.79 19.69 10.86
N PHE A 676 -29.52 19.44 11.17
CA PHE A 676 -28.92 19.69 12.48
C PHE A 676 -27.38 19.63 12.41
N TRP A 677 -26.70 20.02 13.48
CA TRP A 677 -25.26 19.84 13.63
C TRP A 677 -24.94 19.02 14.88
N SER A 678 -23.79 18.36 14.89
CA SER A 678 -23.27 17.68 16.07
C SER A 678 -21.77 17.90 16.23
N ILE A 679 -21.30 17.84 17.47
CA ILE A 679 -19.88 17.79 17.80
C ILE A 679 -19.64 16.60 18.73
N VAL A 680 -18.64 15.79 18.40
CA VAL A 680 -18.37 14.54 19.11
C VAL A 680 -16.90 14.46 19.48
N VAL A 681 -16.58 13.96 20.67
CA VAL A 681 -15.21 13.87 21.19
C VAL A 681 -14.70 12.43 21.15
N TYR A 682 -13.46 12.26 20.69
CA TYR A 682 -12.82 10.97 20.43
C TYR A 682 -11.49 10.84 21.17
N ASP A 683 -11.18 9.61 21.57
CA ASP A 683 -9.88 9.23 22.14
C ASP A 683 -8.85 9.08 21.00
N PRO A 684 -7.70 9.77 20.98
CA PRO A 684 -6.71 9.63 19.92
C PRO A 684 -6.01 8.26 19.92
N GLN A 685 -6.10 7.49 21.01
CA GLN A 685 -5.49 6.16 21.10
C GLN A 685 -6.31 5.14 20.30
N THR A 686 -7.60 5.02 20.60
CA THR A 686 -8.53 4.09 19.93
C THR A 686 -9.14 4.71 18.67
N ARG A 687 -9.18 6.04 18.57
CA ARG A 687 -9.93 6.80 17.56
C ARG A 687 -11.44 6.53 17.60
N SER A 688 -11.91 5.99 18.73
CA SER A 688 -13.32 5.77 19.06
C SER A 688 -13.84 6.85 19.99
N LEU A 689 -15.15 6.84 20.23
CA LEU A 689 -15.81 7.77 21.16
C LEU A 689 -15.06 7.79 22.50
N LEU A 690 -14.78 8.99 23.00
CA LEU A 690 -14.10 9.15 24.27
C LEU A 690 -14.98 8.58 25.41
N GLN A 691 -14.50 7.56 26.09
CA GLN A 691 -15.19 7.03 27.26
C GLN A 691 -15.13 8.03 28.41
N THR A 692 -16.30 8.43 28.93
CA THR A 692 -16.41 9.36 30.07
C THR A 692 -17.24 8.74 31.19
N PRO A 693 -16.99 9.10 32.47
CA PRO A 693 -17.83 8.62 33.57
C PRO A 693 -19.28 9.10 33.54
N ARG A 694 -19.56 10.24 32.89
CA ARG A 694 -20.90 10.86 32.87
C ARG A 694 -21.83 10.26 31.82
N THR A 695 -21.31 10.00 30.62
CA THR A 695 -22.12 9.58 29.47
C THR A 695 -21.32 8.64 28.57
N SER A 696 -22.02 7.66 27.98
CA SER A 696 -21.46 6.81 26.92
C SER A 696 -21.49 7.51 25.55
N ARG A 697 -22.17 8.67 25.42
CA ARG A 697 -22.22 9.46 24.17
C ARG A 697 -21.58 10.83 24.41
N PRO A 698 -20.26 10.98 24.20
CA PRO A 698 -19.51 12.20 24.47
C PRO A 698 -19.71 13.25 23.36
N SER A 699 -20.94 13.75 23.21
CA SER A 699 -21.34 14.64 22.13
C SER A 699 -22.34 15.71 22.56
N LEU A 700 -22.48 16.73 21.72
CA LEU A 700 -23.61 17.66 21.71
C LEU A 700 -24.18 17.73 20.30
N ASN A 701 -25.49 17.93 20.19
CA ASN A 701 -26.16 18.12 18.91
C ASN A 701 -27.29 19.14 19.05
N SER A 702 -27.70 19.74 17.93
CA SER A 702 -28.80 20.71 17.90
C SER A 702 -30.18 20.07 17.75
N GLN A 703 -30.27 18.74 17.67
CA GLN A 703 -31.52 18.03 17.41
C GLN A 703 -32.34 17.80 18.68
N THR A 704 -31.69 17.64 19.85
CA THR A 704 -32.40 17.40 21.12
C THR A 704 -33.03 18.66 21.72
N GLY A 705 -32.60 19.85 21.29
CA GLY A 705 -33.04 21.13 21.84
C GLY A 705 -32.37 21.53 23.17
N ASP A 706 -31.44 20.71 23.68
CA ASP A 706 -30.76 20.98 24.96
C ASP A 706 -29.69 22.08 24.87
N VAL A 707 -29.10 22.25 23.68
CA VAL A 707 -28.02 23.22 23.45
C VAL A 707 -28.61 24.63 23.37
N VAL A 708 -28.12 25.52 24.23
CA VAL A 708 -28.62 26.89 24.35
C VAL A 708 -27.76 27.85 23.53
N ALA A 709 -28.39 28.63 22.66
CA ALA A 709 -27.71 29.70 21.92
C ALA A 709 -27.47 30.93 22.81
N ASN A 710 -26.38 31.64 22.55
CA ASN A 710 -26.08 32.94 23.11
C ASN A 710 -27.08 34.01 22.62
N PRO A 711 -27.20 35.17 23.32
CA PRO A 711 -28.10 36.25 22.90
C PRO A 711 -27.84 36.80 21.49
N ASP A 712 -26.62 36.67 20.96
CA ASP A 712 -26.24 37.09 19.60
C ASP A 712 -26.52 36.02 18.52
N GLY A 713 -27.10 34.87 18.91
CA GLY A 713 -27.40 33.74 18.05
C GLY A 713 -26.24 32.79 17.79
N SER A 714 -25.05 33.04 18.36
CA SER A 714 -23.93 32.08 18.33
C SER A 714 -24.14 30.95 19.35
N THR A 715 -23.38 29.87 19.24
CA THR A 715 -23.39 28.78 20.23
C THR A 715 -21.97 28.56 20.76
N THR A 716 -21.76 28.73 22.06
CA THR A 716 -20.49 28.39 22.71
C THR A 716 -20.58 26.99 23.32
N ILE A 717 -19.62 26.15 22.97
CA ILE A 717 -19.43 24.80 23.48
C ILE A 717 -18.20 24.78 24.38
N HIS A 718 -18.35 24.20 25.57
CA HIS A 718 -17.28 24.05 26.54
C HIS A 718 -16.77 22.60 26.56
N PHE A 719 -15.46 22.44 26.71
CA PHE A 719 -14.82 21.14 26.90
C PHE A 719 -14.01 21.18 28.18
N GLY A 720 -14.06 20.12 28.99
CA GLY A 720 -13.26 20.03 30.21
C GLY A 720 -13.70 18.88 31.11
N PRO A 721 -12.95 18.58 32.17
CA PRO A 721 -13.27 17.48 33.08
C PRO A 721 -14.53 17.70 33.91
N THR A 722 -14.92 18.96 34.11
CA THR A 722 -16.11 19.38 34.87
C THR A 722 -16.85 20.49 34.13
N ALA A 723 -18.18 20.51 34.25
CA ALA A 723 -19.01 21.54 33.64
C ALA A 723 -18.66 22.93 34.20
N PRO A 724 -18.56 23.97 33.37
CA PRO A 724 -18.61 25.35 33.85
C PRO A 724 -20.01 25.65 34.41
N VAL A 725 -20.06 26.37 35.53
CA VAL A 725 -21.32 26.75 36.19
C VAL A 725 -22.19 27.56 35.21
N GLY A 726 -23.45 27.13 35.03
CA GLY A 726 -24.41 27.79 34.14
C GLY A 726 -24.28 27.43 32.66
N HIS A 727 -23.36 26.52 32.31
CA HIS A 727 -23.13 26.04 30.96
C HIS A 727 -23.18 24.50 30.87
N GLU A 728 -23.88 23.84 31.81
CA GLU A 728 -23.94 22.38 31.93
C GLU A 728 -24.54 21.70 30.71
N THR A 729 -25.44 22.37 29.97
CA THR A 729 -26.08 21.87 28.75
C THR A 729 -25.22 22.08 27.50
N ASN A 730 -24.25 23.01 27.55
CA ASN A 730 -23.35 23.34 26.45
C ASN A 730 -21.93 22.79 26.69
N TRP A 731 -21.81 21.71 27.46
CA TRP A 731 -20.52 21.15 27.88
C TRP A 731 -20.36 19.68 27.49
N VAL A 732 -19.19 19.33 26.97
CA VAL A 732 -18.75 17.95 26.75
C VAL A 732 -17.63 17.60 27.73
N GLN A 733 -17.81 16.50 28.47
CA GLN A 733 -16.80 16.02 29.41
C GLN A 733 -15.56 15.50 28.67
N THR A 734 -14.38 15.93 29.13
CA THR A 734 -13.08 15.36 28.74
C THR A 734 -12.42 14.66 29.93
N VAL A 735 -11.37 13.87 29.69
CA VAL A 735 -10.76 13.00 30.72
C VAL A 735 -9.31 13.43 31.00
N PRO A 736 -8.96 13.80 32.25
CA PRO A 736 -7.57 14.08 32.63
C PRO A 736 -6.63 12.90 32.32
N GLY A 737 -5.44 13.20 31.81
CA GLY A 737 -4.47 12.18 31.40
C GLY A 737 -4.69 11.60 30.00
N LYS A 738 -5.78 11.97 29.32
CA LYS A 738 -6.02 11.62 27.91
C LYS A 738 -5.91 12.85 27.01
N GLY A 739 -5.40 12.68 25.79
CA GLY A 739 -5.65 13.62 24.71
C GLY A 739 -7.05 13.42 24.13
N TRP A 740 -7.53 14.35 23.31
CA TRP A 740 -8.78 14.19 22.56
C TRP A 740 -8.72 14.90 21.21
N PHE A 741 -9.58 14.50 20.29
CA PHE A 741 -9.87 15.23 19.06
C PHE A 741 -11.38 15.24 18.83
N THR A 742 -11.85 16.11 17.96
CA THR A 742 -13.29 16.28 17.73
C THR A 742 -13.63 16.39 16.25
N ILE A 743 -14.87 16.02 15.94
CA ILE A 743 -15.45 16.15 14.61
C ILE A 743 -16.74 16.97 14.75
N LEU A 744 -16.78 18.13 14.09
CA LEU A 744 -17.98 18.89 13.80
C LEU A 744 -18.66 18.29 12.56
N ARG A 745 -19.91 17.87 12.71
CA ARG A 745 -20.74 17.33 11.64
C ARG A 745 -21.87 18.30 11.31
N LEU A 746 -22.05 18.56 10.02
CA LEU A 746 -23.16 19.34 9.49
C LEU A 746 -24.05 18.42 8.66
N TYR A 747 -25.30 18.25 9.08
CA TYR A 747 -26.30 17.45 8.37
C TYR A 747 -27.16 18.37 7.50
N GLY A 748 -27.28 18.00 6.23
CA GLY A 748 -27.82 18.90 5.20
C GLY A 748 -26.96 20.16 5.03
N PRO A 749 -25.66 20.04 4.72
CA PRO A 749 -24.73 21.16 4.66
C PRO A 749 -25.19 22.26 3.68
N LEU A 750 -25.23 23.51 4.14
CA LEU A 750 -25.66 24.65 3.32
C LEU A 750 -24.52 25.26 2.49
N GLN A 751 -24.88 26.06 1.48
CA GLN A 751 -23.92 26.67 0.54
C GLN A 751 -22.82 27.48 1.24
N THR A 752 -23.11 28.11 2.38
CA THR A 752 -22.16 28.91 3.15
C THR A 752 -20.99 28.09 3.72
N TRP A 753 -21.15 26.78 3.92
CA TRP A 753 -20.04 25.86 4.23
C TRP A 753 -19.12 25.68 3.02
N PHE A 754 -19.68 25.32 1.86
CA PHE A 754 -18.92 25.05 0.64
C PHE A 754 -18.23 26.30 0.08
N ALA A 755 -18.90 27.45 0.16
CA ALA A 755 -18.36 28.75 -0.21
C ALA A 755 -17.35 29.29 0.82
N LYS A 756 -17.20 28.63 1.98
CA LYS A 756 -16.35 29.05 3.11
C LYS A 756 -16.66 30.47 3.60
N THR A 757 -17.90 30.93 3.45
CA THR A 757 -18.37 32.23 3.96
C THR A 757 -18.83 32.13 5.41
N TRP A 758 -19.11 30.92 5.89
CA TRP A 758 -19.21 30.58 7.30
C TRP A 758 -18.06 29.66 7.70
N ARG A 759 -17.53 29.82 8.92
CA ARG A 759 -16.56 28.90 9.51
C ARG A 759 -16.74 28.80 11.03
N PRO A 760 -16.45 27.64 11.65
CA PRO A 760 -16.39 27.54 13.10
C PRO A 760 -15.29 28.44 13.67
N GLY A 761 -15.43 28.88 14.92
CA GLY A 761 -14.33 29.48 15.66
C GLY A 761 -13.20 28.46 15.90
N GLU A 762 -12.03 28.95 16.32
CA GLU A 762 -10.96 28.07 16.77
C GLU A 762 -11.24 27.56 18.19
N ILE A 763 -10.72 26.38 18.54
CA ILE A 763 -10.77 25.88 19.90
C ILE A 763 -9.76 26.67 20.75
N VAL A 764 -10.22 27.40 21.76
CA VAL A 764 -9.38 28.23 22.62
C VAL A 764 -9.27 27.62 24.01
N GLY A 765 -8.05 27.49 24.53
CA GLY A 765 -7.84 27.08 25.92
C GLY A 765 -8.19 28.24 26.87
N GLU A 766 -8.94 27.96 27.93
CA GLU A 766 -9.18 28.96 28.97
C GLU A 766 -7.85 29.30 29.65
N ARG A 767 -7.52 30.59 29.74
CA ARG A 767 -6.38 31.03 30.55
C ARG A 767 -6.67 30.62 31.98
N THR A 768 -5.78 29.84 32.60
CA THR A 768 -5.77 29.68 34.06
C THR A 768 -5.65 31.08 34.65
N VAL A 769 -6.75 31.62 35.15
CA VAL A 769 -6.69 32.76 36.06
C VAL A 769 -6.05 32.20 37.31
N SER A 770 -4.76 32.47 37.53
CA SER A 770 -4.17 32.30 38.85
C SER A 770 -5.06 33.07 39.82
N PRO A 771 -5.49 32.47 40.94
CA PRO A 771 -6.24 33.23 41.93
C PRO A 771 -5.38 34.43 42.29
N ALA A 772 -5.95 35.63 42.17
CA ALA A 772 -5.32 36.83 42.68
C ALA A 772 -4.97 36.53 44.14
N GLY A 773 -3.68 36.63 44.46
CA GLY A 773 -3.25 36.55 45.85
C GLY A 773 -3.88 37.72 46.58
N ASP A 774 -4.77 37.40 47.52
CA ASP A 774 -5.12 38.27 48.64
C ASP A 774 -4.06 38.14 49.73
#